data_AF-A0A1G7B8J8-F1
#
_entry.id   AF-A0A1G7B8J8-F1
#
_cell.length_a   1.000
_cell.length_b   1.000
_cell.length_c   1.000
_cell.angle_alpha   90.00
_cell.angle_beta   90.00
_cell.angle_gamma   90.00
#
_symmetry.space_group_name_H-M   'P 1'
#
loop_
_entity.id
_entity.type
_entity.pdbx_description
1 polymer ?
#
loop_
_entity_poly.entity_id
_entity_poly.type
_entity_poly.pdbx_seq_one_letter_code
_entity_poly.pdbx_strand_id
1 'polypeptide(L)'
;MRFRRRKETQKAARHPEKVARQKNTRVWHPRGRRAIGLALATLCAGVATLFPAGPARAEEPLKQISAVTDTAQVLTKNEAADLRTQLNELAANTGQTVRFVFVDVFDGAGAEDWARKTHDLSGQAKDATVIAVATQAGQVSVGYGPQSFTAEEVRDAFDSSAMNALREGNWAEAAERAIQNLEAEYANQHDFNPAPWIIVFLLVGAGAVVGVVIYRKRKHQESEQLDALAKRASGQLLAADDAVRDASAEAEFAKAEFGEAQAAQFAEAFQQARALLAQAFEIRRQLDDDEPETPAQARDMHNQILALSGQAQQLVDQQNARLRELRDLAQNVERRLSKLAASCQDLRAGLPAAGQQLDTLTQRYGPEAMQTLRTLQTEIPGLLEACEKAIREGQEHVQAGKRNQAVPFARIAEEALTPAQEKYQKISHAQDSFTQAENELVERLKSIYADIADADRLGSDDAHIQAEKEAAQQVVGTYNRHGADPFAGIAALTEAEAALDEALVQVRTEEENRHRMVATAGRLREKAGAAVAAAEDYINQYRRLVSSPARTALNSAQRELAHGQACEGSDPETAVSRYRKADSLAQQALHRAQTDVNSGWDDYQDRRGGHSGGGDWGNFLAGVIIGGLTSGNRGGWGGSWGGWSGGSGGSSGGSSGGSSSGAKGGGFSF
;
A
#
# COMPACT_ATOMS: atom_id res chain seq x y z
N MET A 1 39.99 61.88 21.14
CA MET A 1 40.58 61.01 22.20
C MET A 1 40.57 59.56 21.69
N ARG A 2 41.55 58.63 21.89
CA ARG A 2 42.16 58.05 23.14
C ARG A 2 41.08 57.35 24.00
N PHE A 3 41.10 56.07 24.42
CA PHE A 3 41.88 54.81 24.20
C PHE A 3 40.87 53.63 24.06
N ARG A 4 41.10 52.40 23.56
CA ARG A 4 42.25 51.51 23.19
C ARG A 4 42.87 50.60 24.29
N ARG A 5 42.37 49.34 24.42
CA ARG A 5 42.93 48.04 24.96
C ARG A 5 41.74 47.17 25.47
N ARG A 6 41.56 45.87 25.21
CA ARG A 6 42.38 44.62 25.33
C ARG A 6 42.73 44.18 26.76
N LYS A 7 42.33 42.96 27.13
CA LYS A 7 43.18 41.94 27.78
C LYS A 7 42.64 40.51 27.60
N GLU A 8 43.53 39.59 27.26
CA GLU A 8 43.35 38.14 27.32
C GLU A 8 44.05 37.61 28.59
N THR A 9 43.63 36.43 29.10
CA THR A 9 44.45 35.30 29.65
C THR A 9 43.50 34.33 30.40
N GLN A 10 43.44 33.00 30.22
CA GLN A 10 44.37 31.91 29.83
C GLN A 10 45.00 31.14 31.01
N LYS A 11 44.51 29.90 31.26
CA LYS A 11 45.20 28.62 31.64
C LYS A 11 44.13 27.64 32.21
N ALA A 12 43.99 26.38 31.79
CA ALA A 12 44.92 25.21 31.75
C ALA A 12 45.03 24.49 33.12
N ALA A 13 45.26 23.16 33.26
CA ALA A 13 45.85 22.18 32.33
C ALA A 13 45.58 20.70 32.73
N ARG A 14 46.20 19.74 31.99
CA ARG A 14 46.68 18.37 32.38
C ARG A 14 45.88 17.09 32.01
N HIS A 15 46.30 16.52 30.86
CA HIS A 15 46.72 15.10 30.68
C HIS A 15 47.86 14.69 31.65
N PRO A 16 48.34 13.40 31.75
CA PRO A 16 48.41 12.32 30.72
C PRO A 16 48.02 10.90 31.31
N GLU A 17 48.42 9.67 30.88
CA GLU A 17 49.36 9.08 29.89
C GLU A 17 49.12 7.53 29.73
N LYS A 18 49.87 6.85 28.83
CA LYS A 18 50.37 5.42 28.89
C LYS A 18 49.38 4.22 28.72
N VAL A 19 49.78 3.03 28.20
CA VAL A 19 50.89 2.61 27.29
C VAL A 19 50.70 1.17 26.71
N ALA A 20 51.48 0.82 25.67
CA ALA A 20 51.71 -0.52 25.05
C ALA A 20 50.52 -1.19 24.29
N ARG A 21 50.66 -1.94 23.17
CA ARG A 21 51.70 -2.73 22.45
C ARG A 21 51.89 -4.21 22.83
N GLN A 22 51.96 -5.02 21.76
CA GLN A 22 52.35 -6.44 21.60
C GLN A 22 51.18 -7.45 21.62
N LYS A 23 51.22 -8.61 20.95
CA LYS A 23 51.81 -9.11 19.67
C LYS A 23 51.75 -10.67 19.75
N ASN A 24 51.30 -11.28 18.65
CA ASN A 24 51.81 -12.55 18.07
C ASN A 24 51.19 -13.92 18.42
N THR A 25 51.26 -14.82 17.42
CA THR A 25 51.24 -16.31 17.44
C THR A 25 49.98 -17.08 17.93
N ARG A 26 49.70 -18.34 17.52
CA ARG A 26 49.78 -19.09 16.22
C ARG A 26 49.35 -20.57 16.44
N VAL A 27 48.95 -21.26 15.34
CA VAL A 27 49.17 -22.71 15.04
C VAL A 27 48.17 -23.83 15.53
N TRP A 28 47.58 -24.49 14.52
CA TRP A 28 47.21 -25.94 14.36
C TRP A 28 45.99 -26.64 15.04
N HIS A 29 44.98 -27.02 14.22
CA HIS A 29 44.72 -28.39 13.66
C HIS A 29 45.31 -29.66 14.36
N PRO A 30 44.71 -30.89 14.25
CA PRO A 30 44.20 -31.45 12.96
C PRO A 30 43.16 -32.63 12.95
N ARG A 31 42.90 -33.17 11.73
CA ARG A 31 42.44 -34.55 11.32
C ARG A 31 40.94 -34.91 11.42
N GLY A 32 40.43 -35.62 10.39
CA GLY A 32 39.04 -36.16 10.40
C GLY A 32 38.59 -37.18 9.32
N ARG A 33 39.14 -37.20 8.09
CA ARG A 33 39.07 -38.29 7.06
C ARG A 33 37.78 -39.15 6.92
N ARG A 34 37.14 -39.12 5.73
CA ARG A 34 37.08 -40.26 4.75
C ARG A 34 36.44 -39.85 3.42
N ALA A 35 36.49 -40.73 2.42
CA ALA A 35 36.10 -40.52 1.01
C ALA A 35 35.63 -41.86 0.37
N ILE A 36 35.47 -41.92 -0.97
CA ILE A 36 34.82 -42.99 -1.79
C ILE A 36 33.28 -42.85 -1.74
N GLY A 37 32.46 -43.04 -2.79
CA GLY A 37 32.64 -43.38 -4.22
C GLY A 37 31.25 -43.73 -4.82
N LEU A 38 31.03 -43.96 -6.12
CA LEU A 38 31.89 -43.96 -7.32
C LEU A 38 31.01 -43.59 -8.57
N ALA A 39 31.56 -43.64 -9.78
CA ALA A 39 30.91 -43.27 -11.06
C ALA A 39 29.82 -44.23 -11.59
N LEU A 40 28.96 -43.69 -12.46
CA LEU A 40 28.46 -44.37 -13.66
C LEU A 40 28.14 -43.34 -14.76
N ALA A 41 28.11 -43.75 -16.03
CA ALA A 41 28.16 -42.83 -17.17
C ALA A 41 27.39 -43.33 -18.41
N THR A 42 27.22 -42.42 -19.37
CA THR A 42 26.87 -42.60 -20.80
C THR A 42 25.45 -42.98 -21.23
N LEU A 43 25.09 -42.45 -22.40
CA LEU A 43 24.00 -42.79 -23.33
C LEU A 43 22.54 -42.56 -22.89
N CYS A 44 21.96 -41.47 -23.39
CA CYS A 44 21.21 -41.55 -24.66
C CYS A 44 21.28 -40.22 -25.43
N ALA A 45 21.34 -40.30 -26.75
CA ALA A 45 21.12 -39.17 -27.65
C ALA A 45 19.74 -39.36 -28.31
N GLY A 46 18.93 -38.31 -28.38
CA GLY A 46 17.63 -38.39 -29.05
C GLY A 46 16.74 -37.18 -28.82
N VAL A 47 16.03 -36.79 -29.87
CA VAL A 47 14.98 -35.76 -29.91
C VAL A 47 15.47 -34.31 -29.76
N ALA A 48 15.92 -33.75 -30.88
CA ALA A 48 15.78 -32.32 -31.13
C ALA A 48 14.34 -32.03 -31.60
N THR A 49 13.43 -31.70 -30.67
CA THR A 49 12.15 -31.06 -31.04
C THR A 49 12.42 -29.64 -31.48
N LEU A 50 12.34 -29.41 -32.79
CA LEU A 50 12.29 -28.07 -33.38
C LEU A 50 10.99 -27.38 -32.94
N PHE A 51 11.06 -26.56 -31.88
CA PHE A 51 10.15 -25.45 -31.74
C PHE A 51 10.66 -24.29 -32.60
N PRO A 52 9.89 -23.79 -33.57
CA PRO A 52 10.24 -22.58 -34.29
C PRO A 52 10.03 -21.39 -33.36
N ALA A 53 11.11 -20.87 -32.77
CA ALA A 53 11.12 -19.53 -32.21
C ALA A 53 10.83 -18.55 -33.37
N GLY A 54 9.57 -18.11 -33.47
CA GLY A 54 9.16 -17.13 -34.46
C GLY A 54 9.82 -15.77 -34.18
N PRO A 55 9.90 -14.87 -35.18
CA PRO A 55 10.30 -13.49 -34.92
C PRO A 55 9.30 -12.89 -33.94
N ALA A 56 9.77 -12.50 -32.75
CA ALA A 56 8.94 -11.95 -31.67
C ALA A 56 8.07 -10.82 -32.21
N ARG A 57 6.75 -11.05 -32.25
CA ARG A 57 5.76 -10.02 -32.57
C ARG A 57 5.24 -9.46 -31.27
N ALA A 58 5.32 -8.16 -31.16
CA ALA A 58 4.79 -7.40 -30.03
C ALA A 58 3.29 -7.73 -29.83
N GLU A 59 2.92 -8.12 -28.62
CA GLU A 59 1.62 -8.70 -28.28
C GLU A 59 0.59 -7.61 -27.93
N GLU A 60 -0.60 -7.70 -28.52
CA GLU A 60 -1.72 -6.77 -28.25
C GLU A 60 -2.34 -7.01 -26.86
N PRO A 61 -2.83 -5.96 -26.18
CA PRO A 61 -3.57 -6.07 -24.92
C PRO A 61 -4.73 -7.08 -24.94
N LEU A 62 -4.80 -7.90 -23.90
CA LEU A 62 -5.64 -9.10 -23.88
C LEU A 62 -7.09 -8.82 -23.46
N LYS A 63 -8.04 -9.41 -24.19
CA LYS A 63 -9.49 -9.34 -23.91
C LYS A 63 -10.00 -10.39 -22.92
N GLN A 64 -9.14 -11.31 -22.51
CA GLN A 64 -9.44 -12.32 -21.50
C GLN A 64 -8.13 -12.73 -20.81
N ILE A 65 -8.12 -12.70 -19.48
CA ILE A 65 -7.01 -13.11 -18.63
C ILE A 65 -7.52 -13.99 -17.49
N SER A 66 -6.65 -14.80 -16.90
CA SER A 66 -6.90 -15.49 -15.63
C SER A 66 -5.95 -14.96 -14.53
N ALA A 67 -6.02 -15.52 -13.32
CA ALA A 67 -5.11 -15.18 -12.21
C ALA A 67 -3.62 -15.23 -12.63
N VAL A 68 -3.23 -16.22 -13.43
CA VAL A 68 -1.91 -16.27 -14.07
C VAL A 68 -2.10 -16.63 -15.54
N THR A 69 -1.66 -15.74 -16.42
CA THR A 69 -1.74 -15.86 -17.89
C THR A 69 -0.30 -15.82 -18.42
N ASP A 70 0.09 -16.79 -19.24
CA ASP A 70 1.46 -16.92 -19.75
C ASP A 70 1.40 -17.24 -21.24
N THR A 71 1.68 -16.25 -22.09
CA THR A 71 1.79 -16.39 -23.54
C THR A 71 3.25 -16.53 -24.00
N ALA A 72 4.19 -15.98 -23.22
CA ALA A 72 5.64 -16.17 -23.40
C ALA A 72 6.12 -17.61 -23.13
N GLN A 73 5.31 -18.44 -22.47
CA GLN A 73 5.60 -19.82 -22.07
C GLN A 73 6.81 -19.94 -21.12
N VAL A 74 6.93 -18.99 -20.20
CA VAL A 74 8.04 -18.89 -19.26
C VAL A 74 7.81 -19.58 -17.92
N LEU A 75 6.58 -20.02 -17.63
CA LEU A 75 6.23 -20.73 -16.40
C LEU A 75 5.99 -22.23 -16.64
N THR A 76 6.47 -23.07 -15.71
CA THR A 76 6.00 -24.45 -15.63
C THR A 76 4.57 -24.52 -15.08
N LYS A 77 3.93 -25.69 -15.24
CA LYS A 77 2.58 -25.95 -14.71
C LYS A 77 2.49 -25.88 -13.19
N ASN A 78 3.60 -26.08 -12.48
CA ASN A 78 3.65 -26.03 -11.02
C ASN A 78 3.73 -24.58 -10.56
N GLU A 79 4.72 -23.82 -11.02
CA GLU A 79 4.87 -22.39 -10.70
C GLU A 79 3.59 -21.61 -11.04
N ALA A 80 2.96 -21.89 -12.19
CA ALA A 80 1.69 -21.28 -12.54
C ALA A 80 0.48 -21.74 -11.68
N ALA A 81 0.58 -22.85 -10.94
CA ALA A 81 -0.42 -23.27 -9.95
C ALA A 81 -0.13 -22.72 -8.54
N ASP A 82 1.15 -22.65 -8.17
CA ASP A 82 1.63 -22.12 -6.90
C ASP A 82 1.37 -20.60 -6.82
N LEU A 83 1.68 -19.85 -7.88
CA LEU A 83 1.30 -18.43 -8.05
C LEU A 83 -0.22 -18.23 -7.99
N ARG A 84 -1.02 -19.11 -8.60
CA ARG A 84 -2.49 -19.03 -8.51
C ARG A 84 -3.01 -19.27 -7.08
N THR A 85 -2.27 -20.02 -6.27
CA THR A 85 -2.61 -20.24 -4.86
C THR A 85 -2.30 -18.99 -4.05
N GLN A 86 -1.08 -18.46 -4.16
CA GLN A 86 -0.66 -17.21 -3.50
C GLN A 86 -1.55 -16.02 -3.87
N LEU A 87 -1.98 -15.90 -5.14
CA LEU A 87 -2.92 -14.85 -5.58
C LEU A 87 -4.34 -14.98 -5.02
N ASN A 88 -4.78 -16.21 -4.70
CA ASN A 88 -6.06 -16.42 -4.02
C ASN A 88 -5.96 -16.14 -2.52
N GLU A 89 -4.80 -16.43 -1.90
CA GLU A 89 -4.51 -16.14 -0.50
C GLU A 89 -4.40 -14.62 -0.28
N LEU A 90 -3.64 -13.91 -1.13
CA LEU A 90 -3.62 -12.43 -1.17
C LEU A 90 -5.03 -11.83 -1.27
N ALA A 91 -5.88 -12.35 -2.17
CA ALA A 91 -7.24 -11.86 -2.34
C ALA A 91 -8.15 -12.17 -1.14
N ALA A 92 -7.94 -13.29 -0.45
CA ALA A 92 -8.66 -13.64 0.77
C ALA A 92 -8.23 -12.77 1.97
N ASN A 93 -6.95 -12.41 2.05
CA ASN A 93 -6.36 -11.68 3.17
C ASN A 93 -6.49 -10.14 3.04
N THR A 94 -6.52 -9.62 1.81
CA THR A 94 -6.55 -8.16 1.54
C THR A 94 -7.87 -7.65 0.93
N GLY A 95 -8.73 -8.56 0.44
CA GLY A 95 -9.93 -8.21 -0.31
C GLY A 95 -9.67 -7.66 -1.71
N GLN A 96 -8.41 -7.66 -2.18
CA GLN A 96 -8.01 -7.10 -3.47
C GLN A 96 -7.51 -8.18 -4.43
N THR A 97 -7.86 -8.06 -5.70
CA THR A 97 -7.65 -9.08 -6.72
C THR A 97 -6.42 -8.78 -7.58
N VAL A 98 -5.42 -9.66 -7.61
CA VAL A 98 -4.25 -9.51 -8.52
C VAL A 98 -4.30 -10.49 -9.71
N ARG A 99 -3.77 -10.05 -10.85
CA ARG A 99 -3.66 -10.82 -12.11
C ARG A 99 -2.26 -10.67 -12.69
N PHE A 100 -1.57 -11.78 -12.92
CA PHE A 100 -0.28 -11.80 -13.61
C PHE A 100 -0.42 -12.19 -15.09
N VAL A 101 0.31 -11.49 -15.96
CA VAL A 101 0.36 -11.74 -17.41
C VAL A 101 1.83 -11.73 -17.90
N PHE A 102 2.32 -12.82 -18.46
CA PHE A 102 3.68 -12.91 -19.03
C PHE A 102 3.62 -12.94 -20.55
N VAL A 103 4.23 -11.94 -21.18
CA VAL A 103 4.30 -11.72 -22.65
C VAL A 103 5.76 -11.60 -23.09
N ASP A 104 6.07 -11.79 -24.37
CA ASP A 104 7.43 -11.59 -24.89
C ASP A 104 7.79 -10.09 -24.93
N VAL A 105 6.91 -9.29 -25.56
CA VAL A 105 7.10 -7.85 -25.84
C VAL A 105 5.74 -7.15 -25.95
N PHE A 106 5.58 -5.96 -25.38
CA PHE A 106 4.37 -5.13 -25.53
C PHE A 106 4.27 -4.50 -26.93
N ASP A 107 3.03 -4.26 -27.42
CA ASP A 107 2.63 -3.72 -28.74
C ASP A 107 3.16 -2.32 -29.16
N GLY A 108 4.29 -1.86 -28.61
CA GLY A 108 4.92 -0.58 -28.93
C GLY A 108 4.17 0.65 -28.41
N ALA A 109 2.93 0.51 -27.96
CA ALA A 109 2.08 1.58 -27.48
C ALA A 109 2.21 1.80 -25.96
N GLY A 110 3.46 1.84 -25.47
CA GLY A 110 3.85 2.20 -24.10
C GLY A 110 3.73 1.06 -23.07
N ALA A 111 4.85 0.72 -22.42
CA ALA A 111 4.88 -0.20 -21.29
C ALA A 111 4.08 0.31 -20.08
N GLU A 112 3.83 1.62 -19.97
CA GLU A 112 2.99 2.22 -18.91
C GLU A 112 1.48 2.00 -19.14
N ASP A 113 1.10 1.57 -20.35
CA ASP A 113 -0.27 1.63 -20.86
C ASP A 113 -0.88 0.26 -21.18
N TRP A 114 -0.04 -0.76 -21.40
CA TRP A 114 -0.46 -2.09 -21.87
C TRP A 114 -1.38 -2.81 -20.86
N ALA A 115 -0.98 -2.89 -19.59
CA ALA A 115 -1.76 -3.55 -18.56
C ALA A 115 -3.08 -2.81 -18.24
N ARG A 116 -3.13 -1.48 -18.36
CA ARG A 116 -4.38 -0.72 -18.27
C ARG A 116 -5.34 -1.10 -19.40
N LYS A 117 -4.86 -1.13 -20.65
CA LYS A 117 -5.67 -1.60 -21.79
C LYS A 117 -6.15 -3.04 -21.58
N THR A 118 -5.32 -3.94 -21.06
CA THR A 118 -5.69 -5.33 -20.74
C THR A 118 -6.72 -5.42 -19.59
N HIS A 119 -6.58 -4.61 -18.54
CA HIS A 119 -7.57 -4.47 -17.46
C HIS A 119 -8.95 -4.07 -18.01
N ASP A 120 -8.98 -3.02 -18.82
CA ASP A 120 -10.22 -2.46 -19.39
C ASP A 120 -10.86 -3.40 -20.42
N LEU A 121 -10.06 -3.98 -21.33
CA LEU A 121 -10.53 -4.88 -22.39
C LEU A 121 -10.99 -6.25 -21.88
N SER A 122 -10.46 -6.71 -20.75
CA SER A 122 -10.89 -7.97 -20.11
C SER A 122 -11.98 -7.77 -19.06
N GLY A 123 -12.44 -6.53 -18.83
CA GLY A 123 -13.56 -6.22 -17.94
C GLY A 123 -13.29 -6.57 -16.47
N GLN A 124 -12.08 -6.28 -15.98
CA GLN A 124 -11.74 -6.53 -14.57
C GLN A 124 -12.59 -5.68 -13.60
N ALA A 125 -12.69 -6.14 -12.36
CA ALA A 125 -13.47 -5.50 -11.30
C ALA A 125 -12.72 -4.32 -10.65
N LYS A 126 -13.39 -3.51 -9.83
CA LYS A 126 -12.80 -2.29 -9.24
C LYS A 126 -11.69 -2.56 -8.22
N ASP A 127 -11.71 -3.75 -7.65
CA ASP A 127 -10.73 -4.34 -6.73
C ASP A 127 -9.56 -5.03 -7.44
N ALA A 128 -9.47 -4.96 -8.78
CA ALA A 128 -8.50 -5.71 -9.56
C ALA A 128 -7.28 -4.90 -10.04
N THR A 129 -6.08 -5.46 -9.84
CA THR A 129 -4.82 -4.98 -10.44
C THR A 129 -4.24 -6.02 -11.39
N VAL A 130 -3.92 -5.59 -12.61
CA VAL A 130 -3.24 -6.36 -13.65
C VAL A 130 -1.77 -5.95 -13.70
N ILE A 131 -0.89 -6.93 -13.52
CA ILE A 131 0.56 -6.82 -13.62
C ILE A 131 0.98 -7.62 -14.86
N ALA A 132 1.57 -6.96 -15.84
CA ALA A 132 2.08 -7.61 -17.05
C ALA A 132 3.59 -7.47 -17.15
N VAL A 133 4.28 -8.56 -17.49
CA VAL A 133 5.75 -8.64 -17.58
C VAL A 133 6.12 -8.98 -19.03
N ALA A 134 6.87 -8.08 -19.69
CA ALA A 134 7.44 -8.30 -21.00
C ALA A 134 8.87 -8.86 -20.86
N THR A 135 8.97 -10.18 -20.98
CA THR A 135 10.15 -10.97 -20.60
C THR A 135 11.38 -10.72 -21.47
N GLN A 136 11.19 -10.40 -22.75
CA GLN A 136 12.28 -10.03 -23.67
C GLN A 136 12.57 -8.52 -23.67
N ALA A 137 11.63 -7.70 -23.21
CA ALA A 137 11.76 -6.23 -23.21
C ALA A 137 12.45 -5.68 -21.96
N GLY A 138 12.44 -6.41 -20.84
CA GLY A 138 12.91 -5.91 -19.55
C GLY A 138 11.92 -4.91 -18.91
N GLN A 139 10.61 -5.12 -19.09
CA GLN A 139 9.58 -4.13 -18.69
C GLN A 139 8.39 -4.74 -17.95
N VAL A 140 7.88 -4.02 -16.95
CA VAL A 140 6.61 -4.31 -16.25
C VAL A 140 5.60 -3.19 -16.53
N SER A 141 4.35 -3.59 -16.75
CA SER A 141 3.18 -2.73 -16.95
C SER A 141 2.15 -3.00 -15.84
N VAL A 142 1.53 -1.94 -15.33
CA VAL A 142 0.51 -2.02 -14.26
C VAL A 142 -0.75 -1.25 -14.66
N GLY A 143 -1.91 -1.90 -14.54
CA GLY A 143 -3.23 -1.29 -14.68
C GLY A 143 -4.11 -1.68 -13.51
N TYR A 144 -4.74 -0.71 -12.85
CA TYR A 144 -5.39 -0.91 -11.55
C TYR A 144 -6.74 -0.20 -11.44
N GLY A 145 -7.66 -0.82 -10.69
CA GLY A 145 -8.96 -0.28 -10.35
C GLY A 145 -8.94 0.73 -9.19
N PRO A 146 -10.04 1.44 -8.92
CA PRO A 146 -10.11 2.45 -7.86
C PRO A 146 -10.21 1.88 -6.43
N GLN A 147 -10.16 0.55 -6.26
CA GLN A 147 -10.23 -0.14 -4.98
C GLN A 147 -9.16 -1.26 -4.89
N SER A 148 -8.05 -1.12 -5.63
CA SER A 148 -7.01 -2.14 -5.78
C SER A 148 -5.60 -1.54 -5.70
N PHE A 149 -4.59 -2.40 -5.53
CA PHE A 149 -3.18 -2.03 -5.41
C PHE A 149 -2.75 -1.09 -6.53
N THR A 150 -2.28 0.08 -6.16
CA THR A 150 -1.83 1.13 -7.07
C THR A 150 -0.54 0.74 -7.79
N ALA A 151 -0.23 1.45 -8.87
CA ALA A 151 1.06 1.30 -9.55
C ALA A 151 2.28 1.79 -8.73
N GLU A 152 2.07 2.33 -7.52
CA GLU A 152 3.13 2.70 -6.57
C GLU A 152 3.39 1.52 -5.61
N GLU A 153 2.35 1.00 -4.96
CA GLU A 153 2.43 -0.21 -4.11
C GLU A 153 2.95 -1.42 -4.90
N VAL A 154 2.52 -1.60 -6.16
CA VAL A 154 3.07 -2.65 -7.05
C VAL A 154 4.54 -2.39 -7.38
N ARG A 155 4.98 -1.13 -7.55
CA ARG A 155 6.40 -0.83 -7.83
C ARG A 155 7.26 -1.16 -6.62
N ASP A 156 6.83 -0.79 -5.43
CA ASP A 156 7.59 -1.00 -4.19
C ASP A 156 7.59 -2.48 -3.78
N ALA A 157 6.53 -3.23 -4.10
CA ALA A 157 6.51 -4.68 -3.99
C ALA A 157 7.49 -5.39 -4.95
N PHE A 158 7.83 -4.79 -6.10
CA PHE A 158 8.95 -5.21 -6.94
C PHE A 158 10.28 -4.70 -6.39
N ASP A 159 10.64 -5.21 -5.20
CA ASP A 159 11.87 -4.86 -4.50
C ASP A 159 13.14 -5.27 -5.27
N SER A 160 14.29 -4.88 -4.75
CA SER A 160 15.61 -5.30 -5.22
C SER A 160 15.77 -6.81 -5.50
N SER A 161 15.14 -7.69 -4.72
CA SER A 161 15.19 -9.14 -4.89
C SER A 161 14.27 -9.62 -6.01
N ALA A 162 13.03 -9.11 -6.09
CA ALA A 162 12.11 -9.40 -7.20
C ALA A 162 12.68 -8.91 -8.54
N MET A 163 13.25 -7.70 -8.57
CA MET A 163 13.86 -7.10 -9.76
C MET A 163 15.12 -7.83 -10.22
N ASN A 164 15.89 -8.44 -9.31
CA ASN A 164 17.01 -9.31 -9.68
C ASN A 164 16.52 -10.67 -10.21
N ALA A 165 15.49 -11.26 -9.61
CA ALA A 165 14.85 -12.46 -10.14
C ALA A 165 14.33 -12.25 -11.58
N LEU A 166 13.73 -11.09 -11.90
CA LEU A 166 13.37 -10.74 -13.29
C LEU A 166 14.58 -10.67 -14.23
N ARG A 167 15.69 -10.04 -13.81
CA ARG A 167 16.94 -9.95 -14.59
C ARG A 167 17.62 -11.29 -14.82
N GLU A 168 17.47 -12.23 -13.88
CA GLU A 168 18.04 -13.58 -13.94
C GLU A 168 17.15 -14.55 -14.74
N GLY A 169 15.91 -14.15 -15.07
CA GLY A 169 14.93 -14.98 -15.77
C GLY A 169 14.10 -15.89 -14.86
N ASN A 170 14.13 -15.66 -13.55
CA ASN A 170 13.34 -16.38 -12.54
C ASN A 170 11.94 -15.75 -12.41
N TRP A 171 11.16 -15.79 -13.50
CA TRP A 171 9.87 -15.09 -13.62
C TRP A 171 8.85 -15.49 -12.54
N ALA A 172 8.85 -16.76 -12.14
CA ALA A 172 8.04 -17.25 -11.03
C ALA A 172 8.45 -16.60 -9.71
N GLU A 173 9.72 -16.75 -9.32
CA GLU A 173 10.28 -16.21 -8.07
C GLU A 173 10.05 -14.70 -7.93
N ALA A 174 10.18 -13.95 -9.04
CA ALA A 174 9.90 -12.52 -9.05
C ALA A 174 8.43 -12.18 -8.72
N ALA A 175 7.48 -12.95 -9.27
CA ALA A 175 6.05 -12.77 -9.01
C ALA A 175 5.67 -13.23 -7.59
N GLU A 176 6.25 -14.33 -7.09
CA GLU A 176 6.07 -14.78 -5.70
C GLU A 176 6.54 -13.72 -4.70
N ARG A 177 7.74 -13.16 -4.91
CA ARG A 177 8.28 -12.06 -4.10
C ARG A 177 7.37 -10.83 -4.14
N ALA A 178 6.88 -10.45 -5.32
CA ALA A 178 5.95 -9.32 -5.44
C ALA A 178 4.61 -9.57 -4.73
N ILE A 179 4.05 -10.78 -4.78
CA ILE A 179 2.82 -11.14 -4.05
C ILE A 179 3.06 -11.06 -2.53
N GLN A 180 4.16 -11.64 -2.05
CA GLN A 180 4.53 -11.62 -0.62
C GLN A 180 4.78 -10.19 -0.12
N ASN A 181 5.38 -9.33 -0.93
CA ASN A 181 5.60 -7.92 -0.58
C ASN A 181 4.30 -7.10 -0.62
N LEU A 182 3.37 -7.34 -1.55
CA LEU A 182 2.03 -6.71 -1.54
C LEU A 182 1.22 -7.11 -0.29
N GLU A 183 1.27 -8.39 0.10
CA GLU A 183 0.62 -8.88 1.31
C GLU A 183 1.26 -8.27 2.57
N ALA A 184 2.60 -8.25 2.63
CA ALA A 184 3.34 -7.66 3.74
C ALA A 184 3.10 -6.15 3.86
N GLU A 185 3.01 -5.41 2.75
CA GLU A 185 2.77 -3.96 2.80
C GLU A 185 1.33 -3.62 3.19
N TYR A 186 0.35 -4.38 2.68
CA TYR A 186 -1.04 -4.28 3.14
C TYR A 186 -1.17 -4.57 4.64
N ALA A 187 -0.44 -5.59 5.13
CA ALA A 187 -0.36 -5.92 6.55
C ALA A 187 0.35 -4.81 7.36
N ASN A 188 1.47 -4.27 6.89
CA ASN A 188 2.22 -3.18 7.55
C ASN A 188 1.39 -1.90 7.70
N GLN A 189 0.51 -1.61 6.74
CA GLN A 189 -0.44 -0.49 6.82
C GLN A 189 -1.59 -0.74 7.83
N HIS A 190 -1.80 -1.98 8.27
CA HIS A 190 -2.90 -2.36 9.18
C HIS A 190 -2.46 -2.88 10.56
N ASP A 191 -1.24 -3.38 10.75
CA ASP A 191 -0.61 -3.53 12.08
C ASP A 191 0.93 -3.73 12.02
N PHE A 192 1.62 -3.52 13.15
CA PHE A 192 3.05 -3.18 13.18
C PHE A 192 3.99 -4.29 13.71
N ASN A 193 4.91 -4.85 12.89
CA ASN A 193 6.21 -5.39 13.38
C ASN A 193 7.26 -5.65 12.26
N PRO A 194 8.59 -5.41 12.45
CA PRO A 194 9.53 -5.33 11.32
C PRO A 194 10.55 -6.50 11.13
N ALA A 195 10.68 -6.96 9.87
CA ALA A 195 11.97 -7.20 9.15
C ALA A 195 12.85 -8.43 9.57
N PRO A 196 14.03 -8.72 8.96
CA PRO A 196 14.53 -8.50 7.56
C PRO A 196 15.44 -9.62 6.92
N TRP A 197 15.78 -9.42 5.62
CA TRP A 197 17.09 -9.70 4.91
C TRP A 197 17.40 -11.01 4.12
N ILE A 198 17.72 -10.79 2.82
CA ILE A 198 18.98 -11.14 2.07
C ILE A 198 19.17 -12.49 1.31
N ILE A 199 19.08 -12.35 -0.03
CA ILE A 199 20.06 -12.71 -1.09
C ILE A 199 20.66 -14.13 -1.16
N VAL A 200 20.32 -14.81 -2.26
CA VAL A 200 21.10 -15.89 -2.90
C VAL A 200 22.36 -15.32 -3.58
N PHE A 201 23.53 -15.98 -3.50
CA PHE A 201 24.41 -16.08 -4.70
C PHE A 201 25.55 -17.12 -4.68
N LEU A 202 25.66 -17.79 -5.85
CA LEU A 202 26.86 -18.23 -6.58
C LEU A 202 27.79 -19.33 -6.02
N LEU A 203 27.68 -20.51 -6.62
CA LEU A 203 28.77 -21.48 -6.69
C LEU A 203 29.73 -21.19 -7.86
N VAL A 204 31.00 -20.97 -7.50
CA VAL A 204 32.20 -21.61 -8.07
C VAL A 204 32.21 -21.90 -9.59
N GLY A 205 33.07 -21.18 -10.32
CA GLY A 205 33.48 -21.57 -11.68
C GLY A 205 34.75 -22.46 -11.71
N ALA A 206 34.93 -23.21 -12.80
CA ALA A 206 36.19 -23.88 -13.15
C ALA A 206 36.32 -24.05 -14.69
N GLY A 207 37.34 -23.47 -15.31
CA GLY A 207 37.49 -23.48 -16.78
C GLY A 207 38.93 -23.35 -17.33
N ALA A 208 39.94 -23.50 -16.49
CA ALA A 208 41.33 -23.10 -16.76
C ALA A 208 42.15 -24.08 -17.63
N VAL A 209 41.56 -24.65 -18.69
CA VAL A 209 42.29 -25.46 -19.71
C VAL A 209 41.92 -25.08 -21.14
N VAL A 210 40.66 -24.71 -21.42
CA VAL A 210 40.21 -24.28 -22.76
C VAL A 210 40.81 -22.92 -23.18
N GLY A 211 41.41 -22.22 -22.22
CA GLY A 211 41.85 -20.83 -22.34
C GLY A 211 42.73 -20.51 -23.54
N VAL A 212 43.73 -21.31 -23.90
CA VAL A 212 44.75 -20.91 -24.90
C VAL A 212 44.22 -20.90 -26.34
N VAL A 213 43.36 -21.84 -26.72
CA VAL A 213 42.74 -21.87 -28.05
C VAL A 213 41.63 -20.82 -28.13
N ILE A 214 40.84 -20.67 -27.06
CA ILE A 214 39.85 -19.60 -26.95
C ILE A 214 40.53 -18.22 -26.94
N TYR A 215 41.73 -18.04 -26.39
CA TYR A 215 42.44 -16.76 -26.34
C TYR A 215 42.80 -16.23 -27.73
N ARG A 216 43.24 -17.09 -28.66
CA ARG A 216 43.54 -16.67 -30.05
C ARG A 216 42.28 -16.41 -30.88
N LYS A 217 41.16 -17.10 -30.63
CA LYS A 217 39.86 -16.73 -31.22
C LYS A 217 39.28 -15.47 -30.60
N ARG A 218 39.27 -15.36 -29.26
CA ARG A 218 38.87 -14.17 -28.50
C ARG A 218 39.56 -12.94 -29.02
N LYS A 219 40.89 -12.91 -29.12
CA LYS A 219 41.60 -11.69 -29.55
C LYS A 219 41.20 -11.21 -30.96
N HIS A 220 40.74 -12.11 -31.83
CA HIS A 220 40.25 -11.78 -33.17
C HIS A 220 38.77 -11.34 -33.19
N GLN A 221 37.93 -11.94 -32.33
CA GLN A 221 36.55 -11.52 -32.11
C GLN A 221 36.46 -10.21 -31.31
N GLU A 222 37.45 -9.96 -30.45
CA GLU A 222 37.64 -8.76 -29.64
C GLU A 222 38.00 -7.54 -30.49
N SER A 223 38.91 -7.70 -31.45
CA SER A 223 39.16 -6.66 -32.46
C SER A 223 37.95 -6.44 -33.38
N GLU A 224 37.25 -7.50 -33.79
CA GLU A 224 36.05 -7.38 -34.64
C GLU A 224 34.88 -6.67 -33.92
N GLN A 225 34.69 -6.96 -32.63
CA GLN A 225 33.75 -6.23 -31.76
C GLN A 225 34.17 -4.78 -31.53
N LEU A 226 35.47 -4.51 -31.35
CA LEU A 226 35.99 -3.15 -31.19
C LEU A 226 35.82 -2.34 -32.48
N ASP A 227 36.14 -2.90 -33.64
CA ASP A 227 35.91 -2.29 -34.96
C ASP A 227 34.43 -1.96 -35.20
N ALA A 228 33.51 -2.86 -34.79
CA ALA A 228 32.08 -2.63 -34.90
C ALA A 228 31.60 -1.50 -33.97
N LEU A 229 32.13 -1.46 -32.74
CA LEU A 229 31.86 -0.38 -31.78
C LEU A 229 32.42 0.97 -32.27
N ALA A 230 33.65 0.97 -32.79
CA ALA A 230 34.31 2.14 -33.37
C ALA A 230 33.50 2.73 -34.54
N LYS A 231 33.06 1.89 -35.48
CA LYS A 231 32.22 2.29 -36.62
C LYS A 231 30.88 2.85 -36.16
N ARG A 232 30.25 2.26 -35.12
CA ARG A 232 29.02 2.78 -34.52
C ARG A 232 29.24 4.14 -33.85
N ALA A 233 30.33 4.30 -33.10
CA ALA A 233 30.69 5.55 -32.44
C ALA A 233 30.94 6.67 -33.45
N SER A 234 31.72 6.43 -34.51
CA SER A 234 31.92 7.39 -35.60
C SER A 234 30.61 7.76 -36.32
N GLY A 235 29.77 6.77 -36.63
CA GLY A 235 28.50 7.00 -37.33
C GLY A 235 27.52 7.82 -36.50
N GLN A 236 27.40 7.56 -35.20
CA GLN A 236 26.54 8.32 -34.30
C GLN A 236 27.07 9.72 -34.01
N LEU A 237 28.40 9.89 -33.90
CA LEU A 237 29.05 11.20 -33.73
C LEU A 237 28.81 12.09 -34.96
N LEU A 238 29.00 11.56 -36.17
CA LEU A 238 28.74 12.29 -37.41
C LEU A 238 27.26 12.66 -37.57
N ALA A 239 26.35 11.71 -37.30
CA ALA A 239 24.91 11.97 -37.38
C ALA A 239 24.45 13.04 -36.39
N ALA A 240 25.01 13.06 -35.18
CA ALA A 240 24.71 14.08 -34.18
C ALA A 240 25.31 15.46 -34.54
N ASP A 241 26.47 15.51 -35.19
CA ASP A 241 27.05 16.77 -35.71
C ASP A 241 26.22 17.37 -36.86
N ASP A 242 25.84 16.55 -37.85
CA ASP A 242 24.92 16.99 -38.91
C ASP A 242 23.56 17.46 -38.32
N ALA A 243 23.00 16.73 -37.34
CA ALA A 243 21.76 17.13 -36.67
C ALA A 243 21.88 18.43 -35.88
N VAL A 244 23.00 18.66 -35.16
CA VAL A 244 23.27 19.93 -34.47
C VAL A 244 23.48 21.06 -35.48
N ARG A 245 24.13 20.81 -36.62
CA ARG A 245 24.35 21.82 -37.66
C ARG A 245 23.03 22.24 -38.32
N ASP A 246 22.20 21.29 -38.70
CA ASP A 246 20.93 21.56 -39.38
C ASP A 246 19.92 22.22 -38.42
N ALA A 247 19.86 21.77 -37.15
CA ALA A 247 19.06 22.43 -36.12
C ALA A 247 19.58 23.84 -35.75
N SER A 248 20.88 24.09 -35.87
CA SER A 248 21.45 25.44 -35.72
C SER A 248 20.99 26.40 -36.82
N ALA A 249 20.75 25.92 -38.05
CA ALA A 249 20.18 26.75 -39.11
C ALA A 249 18.70 27.05 -38.85
N GLU A 250 17.94 26.04 -38.40
CA GLU A 250 16.53 26.17 -38.00
C GLU A 250 16.32 27.17 -36.85
N ALA A 251 17.29 27.27 -35.93
CA ALA A 251 17.23 28.19 -34.79
C ALA A 251 17.14 29.68 -35.19
N GLU A 252 17.83 30.10 -36.25
CA GLU A 252 17.78 31.49 -36.74
C GLU A 252 16.43 31.81 -37.39
N PHE A 253 15.83 30.84 -38.11
CA PHE A 253 14.45 30.96 -38.58
C PHE A 253 13.46 31.01 -37.41
N ALA A 254 13.63 30.16 -36.39
CA ALA A 254 12.82 30.18 -35.19
C ALA A 254 12.92 31.52 -34.42
N LYS A 255 14.08 32.21 -34.44
CA LYS A 255 14.22 33.55 -33.88
C LYS A 255 13.36 34.58 -34.62
N ALA A 256 13.35 34.56 -35.94
CA ALA A 256 12.47 35.41 -36.74
C ALA A 256 10.99 35.05 -36.60
N GLU A 257 10.68 33.77 -36.38
CA GLU A 257 9.31 33.23 -36.32
C GLU A 257 8.63 33.45 -34.95
N PHE A 258 9.35 33.24 -33.84
CA PHE A 258 8.81 33.23 -32.47
C PHE A 258 9.33 34.37 -31.57
N GLY A 259 10.37 35.10 -31.98
CA GLY A 259 10.93 36.23 -31.21
C GLY A 259 12.00 35.83 -30.18
N GLU A 260 12.64 36.85 -29.59
CA GLU A 260 13.92 36.66 -28.87
C GLU A 260 13.83 35.83 -27.60
N ALA A 261 12.73 35.91 -26.83
CA ALA A 261 12.60 35.20 -25.55
C ALA A 261 12.56 33.68 -25.74
N GLN A 262 11.82 33.19 -26.74
CA GLN A 262 11.80 31.79 -27.14
C GLN A 262 13.14 31.38 -27.77
N ALA A 263 13.70 32.22 -28.65
CA ALA A 263 14.98 31.97 -29.31
C ALA A 263 16.14 31.77 -28.33
N ALA A 264 16.17 32.51 -27.20
CA ALA A 264 17.21 32.38 -26.19
C ALA A 264 17.25 30.98 -25.57
N GLN A 265 16.09 30.37 -25.27
CA GLN A 265 16.02 29.02 -24.70
C GLN A 265 16.48 27.94 -25.69
N PHE A 266 16.17 28.11 -26.97
CA PHE A 266 16.69 27.23 -28.03
C PHE A 266 18.21 27.38 -28.19
N ALA A 267 18.72 28.60 -28.21
CA ALA A 267 20.16 28.89 -28.34
C ALA A 267 21.00 28.28 -27.20
N GLU A 268 20.50 28.29 -25.96
CA GLU A 268 21.18 27.65 -24.82
C GLU A 268 21.33 26.14 -25.01
N ALA A 269 20.24 25.44 -25.36
CA ALA A 269 20.26 24.00 -25.61
C ALA A 269 21.20 23.62 -26.77
N PHE A 270 21.28 24.43 -27.82
CA PHE A 270 22.22 24.20 -28.92
C PHE A 270 23.69 24.47 -28.53
N GLN A 271 23.97 25.39 -27.61
CA GLN A 271 25.32 25.54 -27.05
C GLN A 271 25.72 24.32 -26.21
N GLN A 272 24.80 23.76 -25.41
CA GLN A 272 25.04 22.54 -24.64
C GLN A 272 25.31 21.34 -25.56
N ALA A 273 24.50 21.14 -26.63
CA ALA A 273 24.72 20.08 -27.61
C ALA A 273 26.08 20.19 -28.32
N ARG A 274 26.49 21.41 -28.73
CA ARG A 274 27.82 21.66 -29.31
C ARG A 274 28.96 21.37 -28.33
N ALA A 275 28.79 21.67 -27.04
CA ALA A 275 29.79 21.37 -26.01
C ALA A 275 29.97 19.86 -25.77
N LEU A 276 28.90 19.06 -25.89
CA LEU A 276 28.96 17.60 -25.83
C LEU A 276 29.67 17.00 -27.06
N LEU A 277 29.35 17.49 -28.27
CA LEU A 277 30.04 17.07 -29.49
C LEU A 277 31.53 17.41 -29.46
N ALA A 278 31.90 18.61 -28.99
CA ALA A 278 33.32 19.01 -28.87
C ALA A 278 34.12 18.05 -27.96
N GLN A 279 33.51 17.57 -26.86
CA GLN A 279 34.12 16.55 -26.00
C GLN A 279 34.23 15.19 -26.71
N ALA A 280 33.20 14.77 -27.46
CA ALA A 280 33.23 13.52 -28.22
C ALA A 280 34.27 13.54 -29.35
N PHE A 281 34.45 14.68 -30.03
CA PHE A 281 35.50 14.86 -31.03
C PHE A 281 36.91 14.89 -30.43
N GLU A 282 37.10 15.42 -29.21
CA GLU A 282 38.41 15.35 -28.53
C GLU A 282 38.76 13.93 -28.08
N ILE A 283 37.79 13.16 -27.56
CA ILE A 283 37.99 11.72 -27.28
C ILE A 283 38.28 10.95 -28.58
N ARG A 284 37.60 11.31 -29.69
CA ARG A 284 37.87 10.74 -31.01
C ARG A 284 39.28 11.06 -31.52
N ARG A 285 39.77 12.29 -31.26
CA ARG A 285 41.12 12.73 -31.64
C ARG A 285 42.23 12.01 -30.89
N GLN A 286 41.95 11.49 -29.69
CA GLN A 286 42.88 10.64 -28.91
C GLN A 286 42.92 9.22 -29.51
N LEU A 287 41.75 8.62 -29.76
CA LEU A 287 41.59 7.32 -30.44
C LEU A 287 42.15 7.24 -31.89
N ASP A 288 42.49 8.38 -32.49
CA ASP A 288 43.06 8.51 -33.85
C ASP A 288 44.55 8.92 -33.83
N ASP A 289 45.23 8.92 -32.67
CA ASP A 289 46.65 9.29 -32.56
C ASP A 289 47.64 8.08 -32.58
N ASP A 290 48.94 8.39 -32.49
CA ASP A 290 50.03 7.41 -32.69
C ASP A 290 50.31 6.53 -31.44
N GLU A 291 49.67 6.74 -30.29
CA GLU A 291 49.85 5.95 -29.06
C GLU A 291 48.64 5.03 -28.76
N PRO A 292 48.57 3.82 -29.37
CA PRO A 292 47.36 2.98 -29.33
C PRO A 292 47.01 2.49 -27.91
N GLU A 293 45.77 2.74 -27.47
CA GLU A 293 45.31 2.38 -26.14
C GLU A 293 45.07 0.86 -25.98
N THR A 294 44.86 0.41 -24.74
CA THR A 294 44.45 -0.99 -24.54
C THR A 294 43.03 -1.23 -25.05
N PRO A 295 42.69 -2.46 -25.51
CA PRO A 295 41.33 -2.81 -25.96
C PRO A 295 40.22 -2.69 -24.89
N ALA A 296 40.55 -2.35 -23.64
CA ALA A 296 39.58 -1.94 -22.64
C ALA A 296 39.32 -0.43 -22.74
N GLN A 297 40.37 0.38 -22.64
CA GLN A 297 40.30 1.85 -22.78
C GLN A 297 39.63 2.28 -24.09
N ALA A 298 39.99 1.67 -25.22
CA ALA A 298 39.39 2.01 -26.52
C ALA A 298 37.87 1.73 -26.56
N ARG A 299 37.40 0.66 -25.89
CA ARG A 299 35.94 0.41 -25.73
C ARG A 299 35.30 1.48 -24.86
N ASP A 300 35.91 1.82 -23.73
CA ASP A 300 35.37 2.82 -22.81
C ASP A 300 35.29 4.21 -23.47
N MET A 301 36.29 4.59 -24.26
CA MET A 301 36.33 5.85 -25.03
C MET A 301 35.29 5.86 -26.17
N HIS A 302 35.10 4.77 -26.91
CA HIS A 302 33.99 4.67 -27.86
C HIS A 302 32.61 4.70 -27.19
N ASN A 303 32.46 4.10 -26.01
CA ASN A 303 31.23 4.18 -25.22
C ASN A 303 30.96 5.60 -24.72
N GLN A 304 32.00 6.36 -24.34
CA GLN A 304 31.88 7.79 -24.01
C GLN A 304 31.46 8.63 -25.22
N ILE A 305 32.04 8.38 -26.41
CA ILE A 305 31.59 9.02 -27.66
C ILE A 305 30.11 8.73 -27.93
N LEU A 306 29.66 7.47 -27.79
CA LEU A 306 28.26 7.09 -27.96
C LEU A 306 27.33 7.79 -26.95
N ALA A 307 27.76 7.91 -25.69
CA ALA A 307 27.00 8.59 -24.64
C ALA A 307 26.86 10.10 -24.91
N LEU A 308 27.97 10.78 -25.19
CA LEU A 308 28.01 12.23 -25.49
C LEU A 308 27.21 12.57 -26.76
N SER A 309 27.40 11.79 -27.83
CA SER A 309 26.66 11.97 -29.09
C SER A 309 25.17 11.70 -28.91
N GLY A 310 24.81 10.71 -28.08
CA GLY A 310 23.41 10.42 -27.72
C GLY A 310 22.75 11.56 -26.95
N GLN A 311 23.44 12.14 -25.96
CA GLN A 311 22.95 13.29 -25.21
C GLN A 311 22.80 14.54 -26.10
N ALA A 312 23.76 14.80 -27.00
CA ALA A 312 23.69 15.90 -27.96
C ALA A 312 22.46 15.75 -28.90
N GLN A 313 22.23 14.55 -29.43
CA GLN A 313 21.07 14.23 -30.25
C GLN A 313 19.75 14.42 -29.47
N GLN A 314 19.66 13.93 -28.23
CA GLN A 314 18.47 14.08 -27.38
C GLN A 314 18.11 15.55 -27.12
N LEU A 315 19.09 16.42 -26.87
CA LEU A 315 18.86 17.86 -26.71
C LEU A 315 18.28 18.49 -27.99
N VAL A 316 18.83 18.14 -29.16
CA VAL A 316 18.34 18.61 -30.46
C VAL A 316 16.91 18.12 -30.73
N ASP A 317 16.64 16.84 -30.51
CA ASP A 317 15.31 16.25 -30.76
C ASP A 317 14.22 16.85 -29.87
N GLN A 318 14.55 17.15 -28.61
CA GLN A 318 13.66 17.85 -27.69
C GLN A 318 13.33 19.27 -28.17
N GLN A 319 14.33 20.07 -28.59
CA GLN A 319 14.07 21.41 -29.13
C GLN A 319 13.27 21.35 -30.45
N ASN A 320 13.59 20.40 -31.33
CA ASN A 320 12.85 20.18 -32.58
C ASN A 320 11.42 19.71 -32.33
N ALA A 321 11.14 18.95 -31.26
CA ALA A 321 9.78 18.62 -30.84
C ALA A 321 9.02 19.87 -30.36
N ARG A 322 9.67 20.71 -29.53
CA ARG A 322 9.09 21.97 -29.01
C ARG A 322 8.82 23.01 -30.10
N LEU A 323 9.67 23.11 -31.13
CA LEU A 323 9.41 23.94 -32.31
C LEU A 323 8.20 23.44 -33.12
N ARG A 324 8.04 22.11 -33.26
CA ARG A 324 6.86 21.51 -33.90
C ARG A 324 5.57 21.79 -33.10
N GLU A 325 5.62 21.71 -31.77
CA GLU A 325 4.50 22.08 -30.88
C GLU A 325 4.09 23.54 -31.05
N LEU A 326 5.04 24.48 -31.01
CA LEU A 326 4.76 25.92 -31.21
C LEU A 326 4.12 26.19 -32.58
N ARG A 327 4.53 25.47 -33.63
CA ARG A 327 3.94 25.58 -34.97
C ARG A 327 2.54 25.00 -35.06
N ASP A 328 2.24 23.85 -34.44
CA ASP A 328 0.86 23.35 -34.36
C ASP A 328 -0.03 24.35 -33.60
N LEU A 329 0.45 24.87 -32.47
CA LEU A 329 -0.29 25.87 -31.69
C LEU A 329 -0.57 27.12 -32.51
N ALA A 330 0.39 27.60 -33.31
CA ALA A 330 0.21 28.76 -34.19
C ALA A 330 -0.72 28.49 -35.39
N GLN A 331 -0.66 27.30 -35.99
CA GLN A 331 -1.63 26.88 -37.02
C GLN A 331 -3.06 26.83 -36.47
N ASN A 332 -3.21 26.45 -35.20
CA ASN A 332 -4.49 26.31 -34.50
C ASN A 332 -4.92 27.55 -33.70
N VAL A 333 -4.10 28.60 -33.60
CA VAL A 333 -4.26 29.67 -32.60
C VAL A 333 -5.59 30.42 -32.75
N GLU A 334 -6.00 30.68 -33.99
CA GLU A 334 -7.26 31.35 -34.33
C GLU A 334 -8.47 30.55 -33.82
N ARG A 335 -8.47 29.23 -34.06
CA ARG A 335 -9.48 28.29 -33.56
C ARG A 335 -9.46 28.16 -32.04
N ARG A 336 -8.29 28.24 -31.38
CA ARG A 336 -8.17 28.25 -29.91
C ARG A 336 -8.73 29.54 -29.33
N LEU A 337 -8.34 30.71 -29.84
CA LEU A 337 -8.84 32.02 -29.41
C LEU A 337 -10.36 32.13 -29.55
N SER A 338 -10.95 31.64 -30.65
CA SER A 338 -12.41 31.60 -30.81
C SER A 338 -13.12 30.71 -29.77
N LYS A 339 -12.53 29.57 -29.40
CA LYS A 339 -13.07 28.70 -28.33
C LYS A 339 -12.96 29.35 -26.95
N LEU A 340 -11.82 29.95 -26.63
CA LEU A 340 -11.60 30.66 -25.36
C LEU A 340 -12.56 31.85 -25.23
N ALA A 341 -12.83 32.56 -26.34
CA ALA A 341 -13.80 33.66 -26.37
C ALA A 341 -15.23 33.19 -26.06
N ALA A 342 -15.67 32.09 -26.66
CA ALA A 342 -16.97 31.48 -26.34
C ALA A 342 -17.04 31.08 -24.86
N SER A 343 -16.03 30.35 -24.35
CA SER A 343 -16.00 29.91 -22.94
C SER A 343 -16.00 31.08 -21.94
N CYS A 344 -15.25 32.16 -22.19
CA CYS A 344 -15.25 33.33 -21.32
C CYS A 344 -16.57 34.12 -21.41
N GLN A 345 -17.21 34.19 -22.59
CA GLN A 345 -18.56 34.77 -22.75
C GLN A 345 -19.64 33.95 -22.04
N ASP A 346 -19.65 32.63 -22.22
CA ASP A 346 -20.63 31.71 -21.60
C ASP A 346 -20.53 31.76 -20.07
N LEU A 347 -19.31 31.74 -19.53
CA LEU A 347 -19.09 31.85 -18.09
C LEU A 347 -19.56 33.21 -17.55
N ARG A 348 -19.29 34.31 -18.28
CA ARG A 348 -19.75 35.65 -17.91
C ARG A 348 -21.27 35.78 -17.95
N ALA A 349 -21.94 35.10 -18.88
CA ALA A 349 -23.39 35.04 -18.97
C ALA A 349 -24.04 34.23 -17.82
N GLY A 350 -23.32 33.28 -17.23
CA GLY A 350 -23.77 32.51 -16.05
C GLY A 350 -23.73 33.27 -14.73
N LEU A 351 -22.83 34.26 -14.58
CA LEU A 351 -22.60 34.98 -13.32
C LEU A 351 -23.85 35.59 -12.65
N PRO A 352 -24.84 36.18 -13.36
CA PRO A 352 -26.05 36.70 -12.74
C PRO A 352 -26.91 35.62 -12.07
N ALA A 353 -27.00 34.42 -12.68
CA ALA A 353 -27.75 33.29 -12.12
C ALA A 353 -27.03 32.70 -10.90
N ALA A 354 -25.71 32.56 -10.98
CA ALA A 354 -24.87 32.16 -9.86
C ALA A 354 -24.98 33.14 -8.66
N GLY A 355 -25.10 34.44 -8.93
CA GLY A 355 -25.38 35.45 -7.90
C GLY A 355 -26.72 35.24 -7.20
N GLN A 356 -27.81 35.00 -7.96
CA GLN A 356 -29.13 34.73 -7.39
C GLN A 356 -29.17 33.45 -6.53
N GLN A 357 -28.38 32.44 -6.89
CA GLN A 357 -28.19 31.24 -6.06
C GLN A 357 -27.49 31.58 -4.74
N LEU A 358 -26.40 32.37 -4.76
CA LEU A 358 -25.69 32.81 -3.56
C LEU A 358 -26.53 33.73 -2.66
N ASP A 359 -27.39 34.58 -3.24
CA ASP A 359 -28.36 35.39 -2.47
C ASP A 359 -29.43 34.52 -1.79
N THR A 360 -29.89 33.47 -2.47
CA THR A 360 -30.84 32.50 -1.90
C THR A 360 -30.22 31.71 -0.75
N LEU A 361 -28.98 31.23 -0.93
CA LEU A 361 -28.22 30.55 0.13
C LEU A 361 -27.91 31.49 1.31
N THR A 362 -27.58 32.77 1.04
CA THR A 362 -27.42 33.81 2.07
C THR A 362 -28.68 33.95 2.93
N GLN A 363 -29.87 33.97 2.30
CA GLN A 363 -31.13 34.11 3.02
C GLN A 363 -31.48 32.88 3.89
N ARG A 364 -30.94 31.71 3.55
CA ARG A 364 -31.16 30.46 4.30
C ARG A 364 -30.16 30.23 5.44
N TYR A 365 -28.88 30.47 5.21
CA TYR A 365 -27.78 30.12 6.14
C TYR A 365 -27.06 31.34 6.76
N GLY A 366 -27.41 32.56 6.35
CA GLY A 366 -26.80 33.79 6.83
C GLY A 366 -25.57 34.25 6.03
N PRO A 367 -25.01 35.42 6.35
CA PRO A 367 -23.92 36.03 5.58
C PRO A 367 -22.54 35.43 5.87
N GLU A 368 -22.34 34.79 7.03
CA GLU A 368 -21.06 34.24 7.51
C GLU A 368 -20.74 32.92 6.79
N ALA A 369 -21.69 31.97 6.79
CA ALA A 369 -21.61 30.73 6.02
C ALA A 369 -21.29 30.94 4.52
N MET A 370 -21.70 32.09 3.97
CA MET A 370 -21.51 32.46 2.57
C MET A 370 -20.22 33.25 2.29
N GLN A 371 -19.40 33.58 3.30
CA GLN A 371 -18.25 34.46 3.15
C GLN A 371 -17.24 33.94 2.11
N THR A 372 -16.88 32.65 2.18
CA THR A 372 -15.93 32.03 1.23
C THR A 372 -16.44 32.09 -0.21
N LEU A 373 -17.71 31.74 -0.44
CA LEU A 373 -18.30 31.72 -1.78
C LEU A 373 -18.45 33.13 -2.37
N ARG A 374 -18.72 34.15 -1.53
CA ARG A 374 -18.72 35.56 -1.93
C ARG A 374 -17.35 36.04 -2.38
N THR A 375 -16.28 35.64 -1.70
CA THR A 375 -14.90 35.92 -2.15
C THR A 375 -14.67 35.35 -3.55
N LEU A 376 -15.02 34.08 -3.78
CA LEU A 376 -14.91 33.46 -5.12
C LEU A 376 -15.72 34.23 -6.18
N GLN A 377 -16.94 34.67 -5.84
CA GLN A 377 -17.81 35.46 -6.73
C GLN A 377 -17.15 36.79 -7.13
N THR A 378 -16.42 37.45 -6.23
CA THR A 378 -15.72 38.71 -6.52
C THR A 378 -14.45 38.55 -7.35
N GLU A 379 -13.82 37.37 -7.35
CA GLU A 379 -12.58 37.10 -8.10
C GLU A 379 -12.81 36.77 -9.58
N ILE A 380 -13.88 36.04 -9.91
CA ILE A 380 -14.17 35.57 -11.28
C ILE A 380 -14.24 36.71 -12.32
N PRO A 381 -14.87 37.88 -12.06
CA PRO A 381 -14.93 38.97 -13.03
C PRO A 381 -13.56 39.50 -13.48
N GLY A 382 -12.56 39.54 -12.58
CA GLY A 382 -11.20 39.99 -12.89
C GLY A 382 -10.40 38.96 -13.68
N LEU A 383 -10.58 37.67 -13.39
CA LEU A 383 -10.03 36.57 -14.19
C LEU A 383 -10.62 36.56 -15.62
N LEU A 384 -11.92 36.81 -15.75
CA LEU A 384 -12.57 36.95 -17.05
C LEU A 384 -12.11 38.20 -17.82
N GLU A 385 -11.90 39.34 -17.14
CA GLU A 385 -11.31 40.53 -17.78
C GLU A 385 -9.89 40.24 -18.31
N ALA A 386 -9.07 39.49 -17.56
CA ALA A 386 -7.74 39.06 -18.01
C ALA A 386 -7.83 38.12 -19.23
N CYS A 387 -8.77 37.16 -19.23
CA CYS A 387 -9.08 36.32 -20.39
C CYS A 387 -9.46 37.17 -21.62
N GLU A 388 -10.48 38.02 -21.48
CA GLU A 388 -11.01 38.87 -22.56
C GLU A 388 -9.98 39.86 -23.10
N LYS A 389 -9.04 40.32 -22.27
CA LYS A 389 -7.91 41.14 -22.70
C LYS A 389 -6.92 40.32 -23.53
N ALA A 390 -6.43 39.20 -23.00
CA ALA A 390 -5.44 38.37 -23.69
C ALA A 390 -5.99 37.82 -25.02
N ILE A 391 -7.26 37.43 -25.08
CA ILE A 391 -7.91 37.01 -26.33
C ILE A 391 -7.85 38.11 -27.39
N ARG A 392 -8.11 39.36 -27.02
CA ARG A 392 -8.11 40.52 -27.92
C ARG A 392 -6.71 40.77 -28.50
N GLU A 393 -5.70 40.79 -27.64
CA GLU A 393 -4.29 40.96 -28.04
C GLU A 393 -3.85 39.80 -28.97
N GLY A 394 -4.23 38.56 -28.66
CA GLY A 394 -4.03 37.41 -29.54
C GLY A 394 -4.74 37.52 -30.89
N GLN A 395 -5.99 38.00 -30.92
CA GLN A 395 -6.75 38.22 -32.15
C GLN A 395 -6.14 39.33 -33.02
N GLU A 396 -5.63 40.42 -32.42
CA GLU A 396 -4.90 41.47 -33.14
C GLU A 396 -3.63 40.92 -33.79
N HIS A 397 -2.87 40.05 -33.10
CA HIS A 397 -1.72 39.36 -33.69
C HIS A 397 -2.12 38.42 -34.84
N VAL A 398 -3.26 37.72 -34.77
CA VAL A 398 -3.79 36.90 -35.88
C VAL A 398 -4.19 37.79 -37.08
N GLN A 399 -4.92 38.88 -36.85
CA GLN A 399 -5.33 39.82 -37.90
C GLN A 399 -4.14 40.48 -38.61
N ALA A 400 -3.04 40.74 -37.87
CA ALA A 400 -1.78 41.21 -38.42
C ALA A 400 -0.95 40.13 -39.16
N GLY A 401 -1.48 38.91 -39.30
CA GLY A 401 -0.80 37.76 -39.92
C GLY A 401 0.26 37.07 -39.05
N LYS A 402 0.46 37.54 -37.81
CA LYS A 402 1.56 37.14 -36.92
C LYS A 402 1.15 35.99 -35.99
N ARG A 403 0.60 34.89 -36.54
CA ARG A 403 0.01 33.77 -35.77
C ARG A 403 0.92 33.23 -34.66
N ASN A 404 2.23 33.10 -34.90
CA ASN A 404 3.20 32.65 -33.90
C ASN A 404 3.26 33.57 -32.66
N GLN A 405 3.07 34.87 -32.84
CA GLN A 405 3.03 35.87 -31.75
C GLN A 405 1.70 35.88 -31.00
N ALA A 406 0.64 35.26 -31.54
CA ALA A 406 -0.65 35.11 -30.86
C ALA A 406 -0.67 33.93 -29.87
N VAL A 407 0.25 32.97 -29.99
CA VAL A 407 0.29 31.75 -29.15
C VAL A 407 0.47 32.05 -27.64
N PRO A 408 1.37 32.97 -27.21
CA PRO A 408 1.47 33.33 -25.80
C PRO A 408 0.16 33.91 -25.23
N PHE A 409 -0.54 34.75 -25.99
CA PHE A 409 -1.80 35.35 -25.55
C PHE A 409 -2.94 34.33 -25.43
N ALA A 410 -2.96 33.33 -26.32
CA ALA A 410 -3.89 32.19 -26.18
C ALA A 410 -3.63 31.39 -24.90
N ARG A 411 -2.36 31.20 -24.50
CA ARG A 411 -2.00 30.56 -23.22
C ARG A 411 -2.39 31.41 -22.01
N ILE A 412 -2.09 32.72 -22.01
CA ILE A 412 -2.49 33.64 -20.94
C ILE A 412 -4.01 33.66 -20.74
N ALA A 413 -4.79 33.58 -21.83
CA ALA A 413 -6.25 33.48 -21.76
C ALA A 413 -6.73 32.14 -21.16
N GLU A 414 -6.06 31.03 -21.47
CA GLU A 414 -6.33 29.68 -20.93
C GLU A 414 -5.95 29.57 -19.44
N GLU A 415 -4.82 30.18 -19.05
CA GLU A 415 -4.34 30.36 -17.67
C GLU A 415 -5.29 31.23 -16.82
N ALA A 416 -5.92 32.26 -17.40
CA ALA A 416 -6.90 33.10 -16.72
C ALA A 416 -8.30 32.46 -16.63
N LEU A 417 -8.75 31.75 -17.69
CA LEU A 417 -10.05 31.10 -17.74
C LEU A 417 -10.15 29.89 -16.80
N THR A 418 -9.11 29.07 -16.68
CA THR A 418 -9.19 27.81 -15.92
C THR A 418 -9.56 28.04 -14.44
N PRO A 419 -8.89 28.94 -13.68
CA PRO A 419 -9.30 29.25 -12.31
C PRO A 419 -10.68 29.93 -12.21
N ALA A 420 -11.11 30.66 -13.25
CA ALA A 420 -12.45 31.25 -13.30
C ALA A 420 -13.54 30.15 -13.37
N GLN A 421 -13.32 29.12 -14.19
CA GLN A 421 -14.22 27.97 -14.32
C GLN A 421 -14.29 27.15 -13.02
N GLU A 422 -13.16 26.86 -12.38
CA GLU A 422 -13.13 26.16 -11.09
C GLU A 422 -13.89 26.91 -9.98
N LYS A 423 -13.70 28.23 -9.89
CA LYS A 423 -14.38 29.07 -8.90
C LYS A 423 -15.88 29.15 -9.18
N TYR A 424 -16.28 29.23 -10.45
CA TYR A 424 -17.69 29.19 -10.86
C TYR A 424 -18.34 27.84 -10.54
N GLN A 425 -17.67 26.72 -10.80
CA GLN A 425 -18.18 25.38 -10.48
C GLN A 425 -18.44 25.20 -8.97
N LYS A 426 -17.54 25.72 -8.12
CA LYS A 426 -17.72 25.73 -6.66
C LYS A 426 -18.95 26.55 -6.22
N ILE A 427 -19.31 27.60 -6.95
CA ILE A 427 -20.54 28.37 -6.73
C ILE A 427 -21.77 27.61 -7.23
N SER A 428 -21.73 27.03 -8.44
CA SER A 428 -22.90 26.33 -9.00
C SER A 428 -23.27 25.06 -8.23
N HIS A 429 -22.30 24.37 -7.62
CA HIS A 429 -22.54 23.22 -6.75
C HIS A 429 -22.79 23.56 -5.28
N ALA A 430 -22.76 24.84 -4.89
CA ALA A 430 -22.93 25.23 -3.49
C ALA A 430 -24.24 24.71 -2.88
N GLN A 431 -25.35 24.74 -3.63
CA GLN A 431 -26.63 24.19 -3.15
C GLN A 431 -26.53 22.69 -2.83
N ASP A 432 -25.84 21.90 -3.65
CA ASP A 432 -25.66 20.46 -3.42
C ASP A 432 -24.78 20.23 -2.18
N SER A 433 -23.66 20.96 -2.07
CA SER A 433 -22.74 20.87 -0.93
C SER A 433 -23.38 21.26 0.40
N PHE A 434 -24.17 22.36 0.44
CA PHE A 434 -24.93 22.73 1.63
C PHE A 434 -26.00 21.68 1.98
N THR A 435 -26.65 21.07 0.97
CA THR A 435 -27.64 20.01 1.20
C THR A 435 -26.99 18.73 1.74
N GLN A 436 -25.78 18.39 1.29
CA GLN A 436 -25.01 17.27 1.86
C GLN A 436 -24.59 17.56 3.30
N ALA A 437 -24.10 18.77 3.58
CA ALA A 437 -23.72 19.19 4.92
C ALA A 437 -24.92 19.25 5.89
N GLU A 438 -26.11 19.65 5.45
CA GLU A 438 -27.33 19.55 6.28
C GLU A 438 -27.64 18.10 6.68
N ASN A 439 -27.40 17.12 5.79
CA ASN A 439 -27.61 15.71 6.13
C ASN A 439 -26.52 15.18 7.08
N GLU A 440 -25.25 15.53 6.88
CA GLU A 440 -24.18 15.15 7.83
C GLU A 440 -24.39 15.80 9.21
N LEU A 441 -24.82 17.07 9.26
CA LEU A 441 -25.19 17.75 10.50
C LEU A 441 -26.27 16.96 11.26
N VAL A 442 -27.26 16.41 10.57
CA VAL A 442 -28.32 15.58 11.18
C VAL A 442 -27.76 14.27 11.74
N GLU A 443 -26.78 13.63 11.09
CA GLU A 443 -26.13 12.44 11.65
C GLU A 443 -25.22 12.78 12.85
N ARG A 444 -24.47 13.89 12.80
CA ARG A 444 -23.66 14.39 13.94
C ARG A 444 -24.54 14.71 15.15
N LEU A 445 -25.69 15.34 14.94
CA LEU A 445 -26.67 15.60 15.99
C LEU A 445 -27.20 14.31 16.62
N LYS A 446 -27.44 13.23 15.84
CA LYS A 446 -27.83 11.92 16.40
C LYS A 446 -26.72 11.30 17.25
N SER A 447 -25.46 11.39 16.77
CA SER A 447 -24.29 10.82 17.45
C SER A 447 -24.16 11.44 18.85
N ILE A 448 -24.00 12.76 18.92
CA ILE A 448 -23.82 13.47 20.20
C ILE A 448 -25.05 13.36 21.14
N TYR A 449 -26.26 13.15 20.61
CA TYR A 449 -27.45 12.85 21.44
C TYR A 449 -27.35 11.48 22.10
N ALA A 450 -26.68 10.49 21.49
CA ALA A 450 -26.39 9.21 22.13
C ALA A 450 -25.32 9.37 23.22
N ASP A 451 -24.26 10.15 22.97
CA ASP A 451 -23.18 10.38 23.94
C ASP A 451 -23.66 11.19 25.15
N ILE A 452 -24.52 12.19 24.94
CA ILE A 452 -25.20 12.91 26.04
C ILE A 452 -26.07 11.96 26.88
N ALA A 453 -26.76 10.99 26.25
CA ALA A 453 -27.55 9.99 26.97
C ALA A 453 -26.67 8.97 27.71
N ASP A 454 -25.49 8.63 27.18
CA ASP A 454 -24.48 7.83 27.87
C ASP A 454 -23.85 8.59 29.05
N ALA A 455 -23.63 9.89 28.93
CA ALA A 455 -23.15 10.77 30.00
C ALA A 455 -24.16 10.89 31.15
N ASP A 456 -25.47 10.97 30.86
CA ASP A 456 -26.51 10.86 31.88
C ASP A 456 -26.51 9.47 32.54
N ARG A 457 -26.34 8.39 31.75
CA ARG A 457 -26.40 6.99 32.21
C ARG A 457 -25.20 6.52 33.04
N LEU A 458 -24.00 6.92 32.65
CA LEU A 458 -22.72 6.43 33.19
C LEU A 458 -22.00 7.46 34.06
N GLY A 459 -22.11 8.75 33.72
CA GLY A 459 -21.32 9.83 34.32
C GLY A 459 -22.09 10.76 35.26
N SER A 460 -23.29 10.39 35.71
CA SER A 460 -24.17 11.25 36.55
C SER A 460 -23.47 11.84 37.78
N ASP A 461 -22.55 11.11 38.41
CA ASP A 461 -21.81 11.55 39.60
C ASP A 461 -20.43 12.18 39.29
N ASP A 462 -19.99 12.21 38.02
CA ASP A 462 -18.67 12.71 37.61
C ASP A 462 -18.73 14.16 37.09
N ALA A 463 -18.03 15.06 37.79
CA ALA A 463 -18.08 16.50 37.49
C ALA A 463 -17.42 16.91 36.16
N HIS A 464 -16.51 16.11 35.59
CA HIS A 464 -15.92 16.39 34.28
C HIS A 464 -16.87 15.93 33.16
N ILE A 465 -17.43 14.72 33.27
CA ILE A 465 -18.42 14.21 32.30
C ILE A 465 -19.65 15.13 32.27
N GLN A 466 -20.11 15.64 33.42
CA GLN A 466 -21.20 16.63 33.44
C GLN A 466 -20.81 17.96 32.75
N ALA A 467 -19.57 18.43 32.88
CA ALA A 467 -19.11 19.67 32.25
C ALA A 467 -19.04 19.54 30.71
N GLU A 468 -18.47 18.45 30.19
CA GLU A 468 -18.43 18.21 28.73
C GLU A 468 -19.83 17.98 28.16
N LYS A 469 -20.72 17.33 28.92
CA LYS A 469 -22.14 17.19 28.55
C LYS A 469 -22.84 18.55 28.47
N GLU A 470 -22.59 19.48 29.39
CA GLU A 470 -23.11 20.86 29.33
C GLU A 470 -22.54 21.65 28.14
N ALA A 471 -21.28 21.44 27.77
CA ALA A 471 -20.68 22.03 26.58
C ALA A 471 -21.31 21.47 25.28
N ALA A 472 -21.43 20.15 25.17
CA ALA A 472 -22.11 19.47 24.07
C ALA A 472 -23.57 19.95 23.90
N GLN A 473 -24.31 20.11 25.00
CA GLN A 473 -25.68 20.65 24.96
C GLN A 473 -25.73 22.11 24.46
N GLN A 474 -24.73 22.94 24.73
CA GLN A 474 -24.65 24.31 24.18
C GLN A 474 -24.37 24.31 22.66
N VAL A 475 -23.50 23.43 22.17
CA VAL A 475 -23.25 23.26 20.73
C VAL A 475 -24.51 22.75 20.03
N VAL A 476 -25.15 21.71 20.57
CA VAL A 476 -26.43 21.19 20.07
C VAL A 476 -27.50 22.29 20.03
N GLY A 477 -27.65 23.09 21.09
CA GLY A 477 -28.58 24.22 21.12
C GLY A 477 -28.27 25.33 20.10
N THR A 478 -27.00 25.45 19.68
CA THR A 478 -26.54 26.44 18.70
C THR A 478 -26.83 26.01 17.25
N TYR A 479 -26.71 24.71 16.95
CA TYR A 479 -26.78 24.18 15.58
C TYR A 479 -28.01 23.33 15.25
N ASN A 480 -28.75 22.79 16.25
CA ASN A 480 -30.04 22.13 16.02
C ASN A 480 -31.17 23.15 15.79
N ARG A 481 -31.06 23.94 14.72
CA ARG A 481 -32.05 24.93 14.28
C ARG A 481 -32.03 25.09 12.77
N HIS A 482 -33.21 25.32 12.18
CA HIS A 482 -33.34 25.56 10.75
C HIS A 482 -32.51 26.80 10.32
N GLY A 483 -31.66 26.64 9.31
CA GLY A 483 -30.81 27.73 8.81
C GLY A 483 -29.58 28.03 9.68
N ALA A 484 -29.14 27.10 10.53
CA ALA A 484 -27.77 27.11 11.03
C ALA A 484 -26.76 26.87 9.90
N ASP A 485 -25.53 27.34 10.05
CA ASP A 485 -24.42 26.97 9.16
C ASP A 485 -24.08 25.48 9.40
N PRO A 486 -24.25 24.59 8.40
CA PRO A 486 -24.00 23.17 8.60
C PRO A 486 -22.51 22.84 8.66
N PHE A 487 -21.62 23.62 8.02
CA PHE A 487 -20.18 23.37 8.04
C PHE A 487 -19.58 23.76 9.39
N ALA A 488 -19.95 24.93 9.93
CA ALA A 488 -19.58 25.33 11.28
C ALA A 488 -20.20 24.38 12.33
N GLY A 489 -21.42 23.89 12.09
CA GLY A 489 -22.10 22.94 12.95
C GLY A 489 -21.43 21.56 12.99
N ILE A 490 -21.07 20.99 11.85
CA ILE A 490 -20.33 19.71 11.79
C ILE A 490 -18.99 19.83 12.53
N ALA A 491 -18.25 20.93 12.32
CA ALA A 491 -16.97 21.15 13.00
C ALA A 491 -17.13 21.22 14.53
N ALA A 492 -18.03 22.08 15.02
CA ALA A 492 -18.24 22.25 16.46
C ALA A 492 -18.86 21.01 17.13
N LEU A 493 -19.73 20.27 16.44
CA LEU A 493 -20.26 19.01 16.93
C LEU A 493 -19.19 17.93 16.99
N THR A 494 -18.29 17.85 16.01
CA THR A 494 -17.17 16.87 16.03
C THR A 494 -16.20 17.16 17.18
N GLU A 495 -15.94 18.44 17.47
CA GLU A 495 -15.10 18.86 18.61
C GLU A 495 -15.74 18.49 19.96
N ALA A 496 -17.06 18.70 20.11
CA ALA A 496 -17.80 18.34 21.32
C ALA A 496 -18.06 16.82 21.46
N GLU A 497 -18.25 16.10 20.35
CA GLU A 497 -18.34 14.64 20.27
C GLU A 497 -17.02 14.02 20.78
N ALA A 498 -15.87 14.49 20.29
CA ALA A 498 -14.55 14.02 20.71
C ALA A 498 -14.24 14.31 22.21
N ALA A 499 -14.58 15.50 22.71
CA ALA A 499 -14.37 15.85 24.12
C ALA A 499 -15.23 15.00 25.08
N LEU A 500 -16.49 14.74 24.69
CA LEU A 500 -17.40 13.91 25.48
C LEU A 500 -17.03 12.42 25.38
N ASP A 501 -16.58 11.95 24.22
CA ASP A 501 -15.98 10.61 24.03
C ASP A 501 -14.80 10.40 24.98
N GLU A 502 -13.83 11.34 25.03
CA GLU A 502 -12.64 11.25 25.88
C GLU A 502 -13.01 11.12 27.37
N ALA A 503 -13.94 11.96 27.85
CA ALA A 503 -14.44 11.90 29.22
C ALA A 503 -15.19 10.58 29.53
N LEU A 504 -15.84 9.97 28.53
CA LEU A 504 -16.61 8.73 28.68
C LEU A 504 -15.77 7.44 28.59
N VAL A 505 -14.52 7.48 28.09
CA VAL A 505 -13.69 6.28 27.86
C VAL A 505 -13.61 5.36 29.09
N GLN A 506 -13.33 5.91 30.27
CA GLN A 506 -13.18 5.09 31.47
C GLN A 506 -14.50 4.42 31.87
N VAL A 507 -15.59 5.18 31.99
CA VAL A 507 -16.88 4.64 32.47
C VAL A 507 -17.52 3.67 31.47
N ARG A 508 -17.32 3.87 30.16
CA ARG A 508 -17.69 2.90 29.12
C ARG A 508 -16.87 1.61 29.26
N THR A 509 -15.56 1.72 29.45
CA THR A 509 -14.64 0.57 29.65
C THR A 509 -15.00 -0.24 30.90
N GLU A 510 -15.34 0.42 32.01
CA GLU A 510 -15.76 -0.25 33.25
C GLU A 510 -17.09 -1.00 33.08
N GLU A 511 -18.08 -0.39 32.41
CA GLU A 511 -19.37 -1.02 32.12
C GLU A 511 -19.23 -2.24 31.19
N GLU A 512 -18.43 -2.14 30.13
CA GLU A 512 -18.13 -3.29 29.26
C GLU A 512 -17.45 -4.43 30.03
N ASN A 513 -16.48 -4.12 30.88
CA ASN A 513 -15.81 -5.12 31.70
C ASN A 513 -16.80 -5.78 32.68
N ARG A 514 -17.71 -5.00 33.27
CA ARG A 514 -18.81 -5.51 34.11
C ARG A 514 -19.71 -6.47 33.34
N HIS A 515 -20.17 -6.11 32.15
CA HIS A 515 -20.96 -6.99 31.28
C HIS A 515 -20.20 -8.28 30.89
N ARG A 516 -18.92 -8.17 30.52
CA ARG A 516 -18.04 -9.32 30.21
C ARG A 516 -17.88 -10.26 31.42
N MET A 517 -17.80 -9.73 32.63
CA MET A 517 -17.73 -10.52 33.86
C MET A 517 -19.08 -11.16 34.22
N VAL A 518 -20.21 -10.46 34.10
CA VAL A 518 -21.57 -11.05 34.30
C VAL A 518 -21.80 -12.22 33.34
N ALA A 519 -21.51 -12.05 32.04
CA ALA A 519 -21.61 -13.13 31.06
C ALA A 519 -20.67 -14.31 31.36
N THR A 520 -19.53 -14.06 31.99
CA THR A 520 -18.58 -15.10 32.43
C THR A 520 -19.03 -15.79 33.71
N ALA A 521 -19.64 -15.06 34.65
CA ALA A 521 -20.23 -15.59 35.88
C ALA A 521 -21.35 -16.57 35.55
N GLY A 522 -22.29 -16.20 34.65
CA GLY A 522 -23.40 -17.08 34.26
C GLY A 522 -22.96 -18.42 33.67
N ARG A 523 -21.98 -18.41 32.74
CA ARG A 523 -21.39 -19.65 32.17
C ARG A 523 -20.72 -20.52 33.24
N LEU A 524 -20.06 -19.90 34.22
CA LEU A 524 -19.40 -20.62 35.31
C LEU A 524 -20.40 -21.15 36.35
N ARG A 525 -21.49 -20.42 36.63
CA ARG A 525 -22.62 -20.87 37.45
C ARG A 525 -23.21 -22.17 36.91
N GLU A 526 -23.45 -22.21 35.60
CA GLU A 526 -24.00 -23.39 34.92
C GLU A 526 -23.03 -24.58 34.97
N LYS A 527 -21.75 -24.37 34.64
CA LYS A 527 -20.73 -25.42 34.74
C LYS A 527 -20.60 -25.97 36.18
N ALA A 528 -20.48 -25.08 37.16
CA ALA A 528 -20.34 -25.45 38.56
C ALA A 528 -21.59 -26.14 39.11
N GLY A 529 -22.79 -25.72 38.70
CA GLY A 529 -24.05 -26.38 39.03
C GLY A 529 -24.11 -27.81 38.49
N ALA A 530 -23.73 -28.02 37.23
CA ALA A 530 -23.67 -29.36 36.63
C ALA A 530 -22.64 -30.27 37.33
N ALA A 531 -21.46 -29.73 37.67
CA ALA A 531 -20.44 -30.47 38.41
C ALA A 531 -20.91 -30.85 39.83
N VAL A 532 -21.58 -29.94 40.54
CA VAL A 532 -22.17 -30.19 41.87
C VAL A 532 -23.24 -31.28 41.78
N ALA A 533 -24.16 -31.22 40.82
CA ALA A 533 -25.20 -32.22 40.63
C ALA A 533 -24.61 -33.62 40.34
N ALA A 534 -23.66 -33.73 39.42
CA ALA A 534 -23.01 -35.01 39.10
C ALA A 534 -22.25 -35.61 40.30
N ALA A 535 -21.62 -34.78 41.13
CA ALA A 535 -21.00 -35.22 42.37
C ALA A 535 -22.04 -35.66 43.41
N GLU A 536 -23.18 -34.97 43.51
CA GLU A 536 -24.28 -35.29 44.42
C GLU A 536 -24.97 -36.61 44.05
N ASP A 537 -25.30 -36.83 42.77
CA ASP A 537 -25.92 -38.06 42.29
C ASP A 537 -25.03 -39.29 42.55
N TYR A 538 -23.73 -39.20 42.23
CA TYR A 538 -22.78 -40.29 42.49
C TYR A 538 -22.62 -40.58 43.99
N ILE A 539 -22.53 -39.54 44.82
CA ILE A 539 -22.41 -39.68 46.29
C ILE A 539 -23.69 -40.27 46.91
N ASN A 540 -24.86 -39.95 46.35
CA ASN A 540 -26.14 -40.52 46.77
C ASN A 540 -26.29 -41.98 46.32
N GLN A 541 -25.90 -42.32 45.08
CA GLN A 541 -25.93 -43.70 44.55
C GLN A 541 -25.09 -44.64 45.43
N TYR A 542 -23.88 -44.24 45.80
CA TYR A 542 -22.94 -45.07 46.57
C TYR A 542 -22.83 -44.69 48.06
N ARG A 543 -23.91 -44.14 48.65
CA ARG A 543 -23.96 -43.59 50.03
C ARG A 543 -23.51 -44.52 51.17
N ARG A 544 -23.38 -45.84 50.93
CA ARG A 544 -22.83 -46.81 51.91
C ARG A 544 -21.31 -46.96 51.85
N LEU A 545 -20.68 -46.65 50.73
CA LEU A 545 -19.22 -46.78 50.51
C LEU A 545 -18.52 -45.42 50.64
N VAL A 546 -19.14 -44.34 50.14
CA VAL A 546 -18.55 -43.00 50.08
C VAL A 546 -18.27 -42.40 51.47
N SER A 547 -17.06 -41.88 51.65
CA SER A 547 -16.51 -41.37 52.90
C SER A 547 -17.03 -39.99 53.33
N SER A 548 -16.70 -39.59 54.57
CA SER A 548 -16.99 -38.23 55.07
C SER A 548 -16.21 -37.12 54.33
N PRO A 549 -14.90 -37.28 54.02
CA PRO A 549 -14.15 -36.32 53.19
C PRO A 549 -14.75 -35.99 51.80
N ALA A 550 -15.44 -36.94 51.15
CA ALA A 550 -16.13 -36.70 49.88
C ALA A 550 -17.39 -35.83 50.07
N ARG A 551 -18.26 -36.20 51.03
CA ARG A 551 -19.47 -35.43 51.39
C ARG A 551 -19.13 -34.02 51.89
N THR A 552 -18.03 -33.89 52.63
CA THR A 552 -17.53 -32.60 53.13
C THR A 552 -17.08 -31.69 51.98
N ALA A 553 -16.50 -32.25 50.92
CA ALA A 553 -16.17 -31.51 49.70
C ALA A 553 -17.45 -31.08 48.94
N LEU A 554 -18.43 -31.99 48.75
CA LEU A 554 -19.71 -31.68 48.11
C LEU A 554 -20.46 -30.54 48.81
N ASN A 555 -20.65 -30.67 50.14
CA ASN A 555 -21.29 -29.62 50.95
C ASN A 555 -20.56 -28.28 50.85
N SER A 556 -19.25 -28.30 50.58
CA SER A 556 -18.45 -27.08 50.39
C SER A 556 -18.57 -26.51 48.98
N ALA A 557 -18.68 -27.36 47.95
CA ALA A 557 -19.00 -26.95 46.58
C ALA A 557 -20.37 -26.28 46.49
N GLN A 558 -21.40 -26.88 47.10
CA GLN A 558 -22.76 -26.33 47.20
C GLN A 558 -22.76 -24.94 47.88
N ARG A 559 -21.99 -24.74 48.96
CA ARG A 559 -21.88 -23.43 49.63
C ARG A 559 -21.21 -22.38 48.74
N GLU A 560 -20.11 -22.70 48.07
CA GLU A 560 -19.44 -21.74 47.17
C GLU A 560 -20.30 -21.40 45.95
N LEU A 561 -21.08 -22.36 45.41
CA LEU A 561 -22.07 -22.12 44.36
C LEU A 561 -23.17 -21.14 44.83
N ALA A 562 -23.74 -21.37 46.01
CA ALA A 562 -24.74 -20.47 46.59
C ALA A 562 -24.17 -19.07 46.93
N HIS A 563 -22.91 -18.99 47.38
CA HIS A 563 -22.24 -17.70 47.60
C HIS A 563 -21.99 -16.92 46.30
N GLY A 564 -21.65 -17.60 45.20
CA GLY A 564 -21.56 -16.94 43.90
C GLY A 564 -22.92 -16.40 43.42
N GLN A 565 -23.98 -17.20 43.58
CA GLN A 565 -25.35 -16.81 43.21
C GLN A 565 -25.84 -15.60 44.00
N ALA A 566 -25.44 -15.48 45.27
CA ALA A 566 -25.79 -14.36 46.13
C ALA A 566 -25.08 -13.04 45.77
N CYS A 567 -23.97 -13.06 45.01
CA CYS A 567 -23.23 -11.86 44.63
C CYS A 567 -23.15 -11.59 43.11
N GLU A 568 -23.59 -12.50 42.24
CA GLU A 568 -23.50 -12.37 40.76
C GLU A 568 -24.03 -11.04 40.19
N GLY A 569 -25.05 -10.44 40.83
CA GLY A 569 -25.63 -9.15 40.42
C GLY A 569 -24.95 -7.88 40.98
N SER A 570 -24.10 -8.01 42.01
CA SER A 570 -23.46 -6.87 42.69
C SER A 570 -21.93 -6.88 42.62
N ASP A 571 -21.35 -8.08 42.56
CA ASP A 571 -19.91 -8.34 42.42
C ASP A 571 -19.72 -9.58 41.52
N PRO A 572 -19.70 -9.36 40.19
CA PRO A 572 -19.50 -10.43 39.21
C PRO A 572 -18.09 -11.06 39.28
N GLU A 573 -17.07 -10.33 39.75
CA GLU A 573 -15.70 -10.85 39.85
C GLU A 573 -15.57 -11.87 40.99
N THR A 574 -16.10 -11.54 42.18
CA THR A 574 -16.22 -12.51 43.26
C THR A 574 -17.08 -13.68 42.81
N ALA A 575 -18.19 -13.48 42.09
CA ALA A 575 -19.02 -14.58 41.60
C ALA A 575 -18.24 -15.54 40.68
N VAL A 576 -17.48 -15.02 39.71
CA VAL A 576 -16.55 -15.79 38.85
C VAL A 576 -15.57 -16.62 39.70
N SER A 577 -14.99 -16.03 40.75
CA SER A 577 -14.07 -16.71 41.67
C SER A 577 -14.77 -17.83 42.47
N ARG A 578 -15.96 -17.56 43.02
CA ARG A 578 -16.81 -18.52 43.75
C ARG A 578 -17.17 -19.73 42.89
N TYR A 579 -17.58 -19.51 41.64
CA TYR A 579 -17.97 -20.60 40.74
C TYR A 579 -16.80 -21.48 40.32
N ARG A 580 -15.61 -20.91 40.06
CA ARG A 580 -14.38 -21.69 39.82
C ARG A 580 -14.03 -22.57 41.03
N LYS A 581 -14.21 -22.05 42.25
CA LYS A 581 -13.98 -22.79 43.50
C LYS A 581 -15.03 -23.88 43.73
N ALA A 582 -16.30 -23.63 43.42
CA ALA A 582 -17.38 -24.62 43.48
C ALA A 582 -17.14 -25.80 42.52
N ASP A 583 -16.82 -25.52 41.26
CA ASP A 583 -16.45 -26.51 40.24
C ASP A 583 -15.27 -27.40 40.70
N SER A 584 -14.19 -26.79 41.21
CA SER A 584 -13.05 -27.54 41.75
C SER A 584 -13.41 -28.41 42.96
N LEU A 585 -14.23 -27.91 43.89
CA LEU A 585 -14.66 -28.67 45.07
C LEU A 585 -15.62 -29.82 44.70
N ALA A 586 -16.45 -29.65 43.67
CA ALA A 586 -17.33 -30.70 43.15
C ALA A 586 -16.54 -31.82 42.48
N GLN A 587 -15.56 -31.47 41.63
CA GLN A 587 -14.64 -32.45 41.03
C GLN A 587 -13.84 -33.21 42.10
N GLN A 588 -13.36 -32.52 43.15
CA GLN A 588 -12.70 -33.17 44.30
C GLN A 588 -13.65 -34.10 45.07
N ALA A 589 -14.94 -33.75 45.22
CA ALA A 589 -15.93 -34.59 45.86
C ALA A 589 -16.20 -35.87 45.06
N LEU A 590 -16.39 -35.74 43.73
CA LEU A 590 -16.60 -36.86 42.81
C LEU A 590 -15.40 -37.80 42.77
N HIS A 591 -14.18 -37.29 42.63
CA HIS A 591 -12.96 -38.11 42.56
C HIS A 591 -12.69 -38.87 43.88
N ARG A 592 -12.93 -38.22 45.03
CA ARG A 592 -12.89 -38.91 46.34
C ARG A 592 -13.94 -40.01 46.43
N ALA A 593 -15.18 -39.71 46.04
CA ALA A 593 -16.26 -40.70 46.05
C ALA A 593 -15.97 -41.92 45.16
N GLN A 594 -15.39 -41.71 43.96
CA GLN A 594 -14.92 -42.79 43.09
C GLN A 594 -13.84 -43.65 43.75
N THR A 595 -12.89 -43.01 44.44
CA THR A 595 -11.80 -43.70 45.16
C THR A 595 -12.32 -44.50 46.35
N ASP A 596 -13.26 -43.92 47.12
CA ASP A 596 -13.96 -44.57 48.24
C ASP A 596 -14.76 -45.80 47.76
N VAL A 597 -15.43 -45.68 46.61
CA VAL A 597 -16.21 -46.77 46.00
C VAL A 597 -15.29 -47.91 45.58
N ASN A 598 -14.24 -47.63 44.80
CA ASN A 598 -13.32 -48.66 44.29
C ASN A 598 -12.67 -49.44 45.45
N SER A 599 -12.06 -48.75 46.41
CA SER A 599 -11.44 -49.38 47.58
C SER A 599 -12.46 -50.11 48.49
N GLY A 600 -13.72 -49.64 48.51
CA GLY A 600 -14.83 -50.31 49.19
C GLY A 600 -15.31 -51.60 48.52
N TRP A 601 -15.03 -51.81 47.22
CA TRP A 601 -15.25 -53.09 46.54
C TRP A 601 -14.10 -54.08 46.80
N ASP A 602 -12.85 -53.61 46.82
CA ASP A 602 -11.66 -54.45 47.07
C ASP A 602 -11.72 -55.14 48.44
N ASP A 603 -12.01 -54.39 49.52
CA ASP A 603 -12.20 -54.95 50.88
C ASP A 603 -13.41 -55.90 50.98
N TYR A 604 -14.39 -55.75 50.09
CA TYR A 604 -15.52 -56.67 49.97
C TYR A 604 -15.15 -58.00 49.29
N GLN A 605 -14.15 -57.98 48.42
CA GLN A 605 -13.66 -59.13 47.66
C GLN A 605 -12.66 -59.95 48.49
N ASP A 606 -11.70 -59.31 49.15
CA ASP A 606 -10.70 -59.99 50.02
C ASP A 606 -11.33 -60.72 51.22
N ARG A 607 -12.46 -60.23 51.74
CA ARG A 607 -13.19 -60.89 52.84
C ARG A 607 -13.99 -62.14 52.42
N ARG A 608 -13.99 -62.51 51.14
CA ARG A 608 -14.51 -63.80 50.62
C ARG A 608 -13.40 -64.58 49.91
N GLY A 609 -12.42 -65.03 50.70
CA GLY A 609 -11.26 -65.77 50.17
C GLY A 609 -11.63 -66.99 49.31
N GLY A 610 -11.10 -67.02 48.08
CA GLY A 610 -11.19 -68.16 47.17
C GLY A 610 -10.54 -67.88 45.82
N HIS A 611 -9.54 -68.67 45.43
CA HIS A 611 -8.96 -68.61 44.08
C HIS A 611 -9.89 -69.30 43.08
N SER A 612 -10.37 -68.58 42.06
CA SER A 612 -10.72 -69.16 40.76
C SER A 612 -10.70 -68.07 39.67
N GLY A 613 -10.37 -68.45 38.43
CA GLY A 613 -9.98 -67.49 37.39
C GLY A 613 -11.12 -66.97 36.52
N GLY A 614 -10.83 -65.87 35.81
CA GLY A 614 -11.52 -65.50 34.56
C GLY A 614 -12.83 -64.72 34.70
N GLY A 615 -12.74 -63.40 34.78
CA GLY A 615 -13.90 -62.51 34.63
C GLY A 615 -13.53 -61.04 34.73
N ASP A 616 -13.49 -60.33 33.60
CA ASP A 616 -13.26 -58.88 33.56
C ASP A 616 -14.53 -58.13 34.01
N TRP A 617 -14.65 -57.94 35.33
CA TRP A 617 -15.73 -57.16 35.97
C TRP A 617 -15.22 -55.88 36.64
N GLY A 618 -13.92 -55.75 36.88
CA GLY A 618 -13.33 -54.56 37.49
C GLY A 618 -13.31 -53.34 36.56
N ASN A 619 -13.24 -53.55 35.24
CA ASN A 619 -13.09 -52.46 34.27
C ASN A 619 -14.45 -51.91 33.75
N PHE A 620 -15.54 -52.67 33.88
CA PHE A 620 -16.84 -52.29 33.28
C PHE A 620 -17.53 -51.10 33.98
N LEU A 621 -17.29 -50.88 35.28
CA LEU A 621 -17.89 -49.79 36.05
C LEU A 621 -17.02 -48.51 36.16
N ALA A 622 -15.85 -48.49 35.52
CA ALA A 622 -15.05 -47.27 35.34
C ALA A 622 -15.39 -46.49 34.06
N GLY A 623 -16.00 -47.13 33.06
CA GLY A 623 -16.03 -46.63 31.67
C GLY A 623 -17.29 -45.90 31.18
N VAL A 624 -18.29 -45.64 32.02
CA VAL A 624 -19.67 -45.30 31.54
C VAL A 624 -20.09 -43.82 31.72
N ILE A 625 -19.40 -43.01 32.54
CA ILE A 625 -19.82 -41.60 32.83
C ILE A 625 -18.67 -40.58 32.58
N ILE A 626 -17.61 -40.96 31.86
CA ILE A 626 -16.62 -40.01 31.31
C ILE A 626 -16.50 -40.24 29.80
N GLY A 627 -17.53 -39.79 29.08
CA GLY A 627 -17.73 -40.08 27.66
C GLY A 627 -18.66 -39.09 26.96
N GLY A 628 -18.57 -37.80 27.29
CA GLY A 628 -19.36 -36.73 26.68
C GLY A 628 -18.69 -35.36 26.78
N LEU A 629 -19.01 -34.48 25.82
CA LEU A 629 -18.53 -33.09 25.71
C LEU A 629 -17.05 -32.87 25.27
N THR A 630 -16.44 -33.84 24.59
CA THR A 630 -15.32 -33.57 23.65
C THR A 630 -15.61 -34.18 22.28
N SER A 631 -15.05 -33.58 21.22
CA SER A 631 -15.19 -33.95 19.80
C SER A 631 -16.62 -34.09 19.24
N GLY A 632 -17.35 -32.98 19.15
CA GLY A 632 -18.52 -32.89 18.25
C GLY A 632 -18.11 -32.44 16.85
N ASN A 633 -18.15 -33.33 15.83
CA ASN A 633 -18.02 -32.92 14.43
C ASN A 633 -18.64 -33.92 13.42
N ARG A 634 -19.91 -33.71 13.03
CA ARG A 634 -20.37 -33.69 11.61
C ARG A 634 -21.89 -33.52 11.47
N GLY A 635 -22.29 -32.25 11.33
CA GLY A 635 -23.18 -31.66 10.29
C GLY A 635 -24.45 -32.35 9.77
N GLY A 636 -25.50 -31.53 9.60
CA GLY A 636 -26.57 -31.79 8.64
C GLY A 636 -27.82 -30.88 8.75
N TRP A 637 -27.90 -29.83 7.91
CA TRP A 637 -29.12 -29.03 7.56
C TRP A 637 -29.82 -28.26 8.73
N GLY A 638 -30.28 -27.01 8.61
CA GLY A 638 -30.12 -25.96 7.58
C GLY A 638 -31.24 -24.89 7.67
N GLY A 639 -30.94 -23.59 7.43
CA GLY A 639 -31.96 -22.57 7.10
C GLY A 639 -32.10 -21.31 7.99
N SER A 640 -31.36 -20.23 7.65
CA SER A 640 -31.75 -18.79 7.58
C SER A 640 -32.75 -18.14 8.59
N TRP A 641 -32.31 -17.10 9.32
CA TRP A 641 -32.77 -15.67 9.23
C TRP A 641 -32.21 -14.76 10.36
N GLY A 642 -31.79 -13.52 10.03
CA GLY A 642 -31.50 -12.39 10.96
C GLY A 642 -30.24 -12.49 11.86
N GLY A 643 -29.67 -11.41 12.42
CA GLY A 643 -29.90 -9.97 12.18
C GLY A 643 -29.55 -9.06 13.39
N TRP A 644 -28.74 -7.99 13.19
CA TRP A 644 -28.24 -7.01 14.20
C TRP A 644 -27.27 -7.59 15.26
N SER A 645 -26.38 -6.85 15.95
CA SER A 645 -25.94 -5.43 15.98
C SER A 645 -24.38 -5.38 16.03
N GLY A 646 -23.61 -4.28 16.05
CA GLY A 646 -23.86 -2.82 16.05
C GLY A 646 -23.09 -2.09 17.18
N GLY A 647 -22.25 -1.10 16.83
CA GLY A 647 -21.58 -0.11 17.73
C GLY A 647 -20.21 -0.53 18.32
N SER A 648 -19.27 0.38 18.66
CA SER A 648 -19.12 1.84 18.41
C SER A 648 -17.68 2.29 18.76
N GLY A 649 -17.03 3.21 18.02
CA GLY A 649 -16.73 4.60 18.48
C GLY A 649 -15.29 4.73 19.05
N GLY A 650 -14.49 5.80 18.87
CA GLY A 650 -14.62 7.07 18.13
C GLY A 650 -13.41 7.36 17.21
N SER A 651 -13.45 8.32 16.27
CA SER A 651 -13.15 9.77 16.46
C SER A 651 -11.64 10.09 16.33
N SER A 652 -11.10 10.31 15.11
CA SER A 652 -10.93 11.61 14.39
C SER A 652 -9.80 12.52 14.93
N GLY A 653 -8.90 13.16 14.16
CA GLY A 653 -8.60 13.25 12.72
C GLY A 653 -7.35 14.16 12.54
N GLY A 654 -6.81 14.52 11.37
CA GLY A 654 -7.05 14.17 9.96
C GLY A 654 -5.76 14.45 9.13
N SER A 655 -5.50 13.75 8.03
CA SER A 655 -6.09 13.97 6.69
C SER A 655 -5.49 15.16 5.93
N SER A 656 -4.63 14.87 4.95
CA SER A 656 -4.38 15.73 3.79
C SER A 656 -4.97 15.10 2.54
N GLY A 657 -5.70 15.88 1.75
CA GLY A 657 -6.35 15.43 0.52
C GLY A 657 -7.18 16.56 -0.10
N GLY A 658 -7.37 16.61 -1.41
CA GLY A 658 -6.82 15.75 -2.46
C GLY A 658 -7.42 16.18 -3.82
N SER A 659 -7.25 15.38 -4.87
CA SER A 659 -8.11 15.48 -6.06
C SER A 659 -8.15 14.19 -6.89
N SER A 660 -9.29 14.03 -7.56
CA SER A 660 -9.72 12.90 -8.38
C SER A 660 -8.70 12.28 -9.34
N SER A 661 -8.76 10.95 -9.50
CA SER A 661 -8.37 10.29 -10.76
C SER A 661 -9.16 9.00 -11.00
N GLY A 662 -9.59 8.78 -12.24
CA GLY A 662 -9.92 7.43 -12.72
C GLY A 662 -8.66 6.56 -12.86
N ALA A 663 -8.84 5.30 -13.27
CA ALA A 663 -7.76 4.31 -13.41
C ALA A 663 -6.56 4.87 -14.20
N LYS A 664 -5.41 4.96 -13.54
CA LYS A 664 -4.13 5.38 -14.14
C LYS A 664 -3.38 4.14 -14.65
N GLY A 665 -2.52 4.35 -15.65
CA GLY A 665 -1.49 3.36 -15.98
C GLY A 665 -0.22 3.61 -15.16
N GLY A 666 0.69 2.64 -15.19
CA GLY A 666 2.04 2.78 -14.68
C GLY A 666 2.95 1.68 -15.23
N GLY A 667 4.26 1.88 -15.12
CA GLY A 667 5.24 0.89 -15.54
C GLY A 667 6.63 1.19 -14.99
N PHE A 668 7.55 0.26 -15.22
CA PHE A 668 8.97 0.36 -14.91
C PHE A 668 9.78 -0.67 -15.72
N SER A 669 11.09 -0.44 -15.84
CA SER A 669 12.02 -1.38 -16.47
C SER A 669 12.93 -2.05 -15.43
N PHE A 670 13.39 -3.27 -15.70
CA PHE A 670 14.30 -4.04 -14.84
C PHE A 670 15.66 -4.29 -15.49
#